data_AF-A0A914KC43-F1
#
_entry.id   AF-A0A914KC43-F1
#
_cell.length_a   1.000
_cell.length_b   1.000
_cell.length_c   1.000
_cell.angle_alpha   90.00
_cell.angle_beta   90.00
_cell.angle_gamma   90.00
#
_symmetry.space_group_name_H-M   'P 1'
#
loop_
_entity.id
_entity.type
_entity.pdbx_description
1 polymer ?
#
loop_
_entity_poly.entity_id
_entity_poly.type
_entity_poly.pdbx_seq_one_letter_code
_entity_poly.pdbx_strand_id
1 'polypeptide(L)'
;MAPNSENKTCFVGTVDLDKKINGSSVTVGWVVDSLRSHDKIFIEKYGCRKIKDLTWYDASAGKAFISVVLRCTVIFEDSVDENDVYTTIVKIPGRESYVIDNNEDGITINPEDYQDKLARFHNFECAFYNNLAPILDMPVAKTFQAKMWITDEPEGCIHMEDLTFRGKVMNYYDSFNVTQLKVVIKHVTRMQARTLALDSDVWSGKYIGNQDAFEQCAVLTENALRPFKKLANEKCPPAAKLAEKYAKFLTNREFIKYAFSQSYKDLDLKPVCVHGDLWACNIMIAIDKNGDFTNEIAAFVDWQIFHEGGPMDDFSRLLTLCADGNVRREVENFLIDFYLENLTKELEGTGVQVPYSAEKLQEAYDIMFIVEAAHALYLSILVKGTSPEDQRFKRLNTGILVIAISIGFVYVALFTKYWWLVALYIAWRVYDRKSQYEGAYGDNWWLVALYIAWRVYDRNSQYEGGYGDNWYLRTHKKFWEKFSSYFPMKLYKTCDLSPENNYIIGCHPHGLIASSYFIHMCTESTGWSKLFPNIQTRLCTLDCMFWWPLRREQLLSMGLISVSAKSIEYMLKKQQKGLAVGIVIGGAEEALDAHPNKYDLTLLNRKGFVKIALRHGAHLVPMFSFGETDIYNQLENSQEEALDAHPNKYDLTLLNRKGFVKIALRHGAHLVPMFSFGETDIYNQLENSQAIGFCVPPAYGRGIIFRGFGWFPYRRPINTVVGKPIPVVKTLHPTQKQIDEIHEKYCQQVVELFEENRNKFNVPKDVKLILY
;
A
#
# COMPACT_ATOMS: atom_id res chain seq x y z
N MET A 1 25.18 1.58 49.03
CA MET A 1 26.58 1.21 48.76
C MET A 1 26.82 1.43 47.27
N ALA A 2 27.75 2.30 46.91
CA ALA A 2 28.13 2.52 45.51
C ALA A 2 28.72 1.22 44.93
N PRO A 3 28.34 0.78 43.72
CA PRO A 3 28.97 -0.39 43.12
C PRO A 3 30.44 -0.08 42.78
N ASN A 4 31.34 -0.94 43.25
CA ASN A 4 32.78 -0.86 43.06
C ASN A 4 33.17 -0.59 41.60
N SER A 5 34.13 0.32 41.41
CA SER A 5 34.68 0.77 40.12
C SER A 5 35.42 -0.29 39.31
N GLU A 6 35.59 -1.51 39.83
CA GLU A 6 36.35 -2.59 39.18
C GLU A 6 35.53 -3.44 38.19
N ASN A 7 34.19 -3.37 38.21
CA ASN A 7 33.34 -4.10 37.25
C ASN A 7 33.17 -3.39 35.88
N LYS A 8 33.78 -2.21 35.67
CA LYS A 8 33.57 -1.41 34.44
C LYS A 8 34.21 -2.01 33.18
N THR A 9 35.21 -2.88 33.31
CA THR A 9 36.04 -3.35 32.18
C THR A 9 35.52 -4.60 31.48
N CYS A 10 34.62 -5.39 32.09
CA CYS A 10 34.06 -6.60 31.44
C CYS A 10 33.00 -6.30 30.38
N PHE A 11 32.39 -5.11 30.41
CA PHE A 11 31.29 -4.74 29.50
C PHE A 11 31.73 -4.12 28.17
N VAL A 12 32.88 -3.48 28.11
CA VAL A 12 33.34 -2.76 26.90
C VAL A 12 34.28 -3.66 26.14
N GLY A 13 33.81 -4.20 25.02
CA GLY A 13 34.66 -4.85 24.03
C GLY A 13 35.37 -3.83 23.14
N THR A 14 35.46 -4.11 21.85
CA THR A 14 36.06 -3.19 20.85
C THR A 14 35.19 -2.00 20.43
N VAL A 15 34.08 -1.73 21.12
CA VAL A 15 33.10 -0.71 20.72
C VAL A 15 33.59 0.72 20.99
N ASP A 16 33.44 1.61 20.01
CA ASP A 16 33.77 3.03 20.12
C ASP A 16 32.69 3.77 20.93
N LEU A 17 33.02 4.16 22.16
CA LEU A 17 32.10 4.83 23.09
C LEU A 17 31.86 6.30 22.73
N ASP A 18 32.78 6.95 22.01
CA ASP A 18 32.66 8.36 21.61
C ASP A 18 31.87 8.54 20.31
N LYS A 19 31.55 7.42 19.64
CA LYS A 19 30.72 7.39 18.43
C LYS A 19 29.36 8.04 18.70
N LYS A 20 29.10 9.12 17.97
CA LYS A 20 27.81 9.82 17.95
C LYS A 20 26.76 9.04 17.17
N ILE A 21 25.52 9.11 17.62
CA ILE A 21 24.40 8.33 17.08
C ILE A 21 23.58 9.24 16.15
N ASN A 22 23.38 8.81 14.90
CA ASN A 22 22.47 9.44 13.95
C ASN A 22 22.64 10.98 13.80
N GLY A 23 23.88 11.47 13.77
CA GLY A 23 24.19 12.91 13.68
C GLY A 23 23.89 13.73 14.94
N SER A 24 23.35 13.10 15.99
CA SER A 24 23.07 13.73 17.29
C SER A 24 24.32 13.87 18.15
N SER A 25 24.16 14.55 19.28
CA SER A 25 25.13 14.67 20.36
C SER A 25 25.16 13.47 21.30
N VAL A 26 24.20 12.55 21.20
CA VAL A 26 24.13 11.33 22.03
C VAL A 26 25.21 10.35 21.56
N THR A 27 26.02 9.85 22.50
CA THR A 27 27.09 8.90 22.21
C THR A 27 26.70 7.47 22.59
N VAL A 28 27.36 6.50 21.97
CA VAL A 28 27.29 5.08 22.36
C VAL A 28 27.59 4.90 23.84
N GLY A 29 28.60 5.62 24.37
CA GLY A 29 28.96 5.59 25.79
C GLY A 29 27.81 5.99 26.70
N TRP A 30 27.04 7.02 26.36
CA TRP A 30 25.89 7.46 27.15
C TRP A 30 24.81 6.38 27.24
N VAL A 31 24.51 5.70 26.13
CA VAL A 31 23.50 4.61 26.10
C VAL A 31 23.95 3.42 26.94
N VAL A 32 25.23 3.04 26.84
CA VAL A 32 25.81 1.95 27.65
C VAL A 32 25.81 2.31 29.13
N ASP A 33 26.20 3.53 29.51
CA ASP A 33 26.20 3.99 30.90
C ASP A 33 24.79 4.10 31.49
N SER A 34 23.82 4.46 30.66
CA SER A 34 22.40 4.47 31.02
C SER A 34 21.92 3.06 31.42
N LEU A 35 22.25 2.02 30.64
CA LEU A 35 21.91 0.63 31.00
C LEU A 35 22.63 0.15 32.26
N ARG A 36 23.93 0.45 32.37
CA ARG A 36 24.75 0.07 33.54
C ARG A 36 24.21 0.62 34.85
N SER A 37 23.60 1.80 34.79
CA SER A 37 23.20 2.52 36.00
C SER A 37 21.76 2.22 36.39
N HIS A 38 20.90 1.83 35.44
CA HIS A 38 19.46 1.81 35.64
C HIS A 38 18.78 0.48 35.28
N ASP A 39 19.46 -0.45 34.59
CA ASP A 39 18.83 -1.69 34.15
C ASP A 39 19.38 -2.97 34.79
N LYS A 40 18.76 -3.36 35.91
CA LYS A 40 19.11 -4.59 36.64
C LYS A 40 19.07 -5.85 35.78
N ILE A 41 18.09 -5.98 34.88
CA ILE A 41 17.94 -7.18 34.03
C ILE A 41 19.14 -7.28 33.08
N PHE A 42 19.50 -6.16 32.45
CA PHE A 42 20.67 -6.09 31.59
C PHE A 42 21.94 -6.43 32.36
N ILE A 43 22.12 -5.86 33.56
CA ILE A 43 23.30 -6.10 34.40
C ILE A 43 23.38 -7.56 34.86
N GLU A 44 22.27 -8.18 35.26
CA GLU A 44 22.27 -9.56 35.73
C GLU A 44 22.53 -10.56 34.61
N LYS A 45 21.95 -10.34 33.42
CA LYS A 45 22.02 -11.29 32.31
C LYS A 45 23.23 -11.08 31.39
N TYR A 46 23.64 -9.83 31.18
CA TYR A 46 24.70 -9.46 30.23
C TYR A 46 25.89 -8.80 30.94
N GLY A 47 25.88 -8.75 32.27
CA GLY A 47 26.83 -8.09 33.16
C GLY A 47 28.32 -8.32 32.90
N CYS A 48 28.64 -9.54 32.47
CA CYS A 48 30.01 -9.99 32.34
C CYS A 48 30.45 -10.08 30.87
N ARG A 49 29.59 -9.67 29.92
CA ARG A 49 29.79 -9.87 28.49
C ARG A 49 30.31 -8.60 27.85
N LYS A 50 31.28 -8.75 26.95
CA LYS A 50 31.84 -7.64 26.18
C LYS A 50 30.93 -7.26 25.03
N ILE A 51 30.61 -5.98 24.92
CA ILE A 51 29.86 -5.42 23.81
C ILE A 51 30.78 -5.30 22.58
N LYS A 52 30.35 -5.92 21.48
CA LYS A 52 31.01 -5.88 20.17
C LYS A 52 30.62 -4.63 19.39
N ASP A 53 29.32 -4.37 19.28
CA ASP A 53 28.76 -3.22 18.53
C ASP A 53 27.33 -2.89 18.98
N LEU A 54 26.87 -1.69 18.64
CA LEU A 54 25.48 -1.25 18.76
C LEU A 54 24.97 -0.86 17.36
N THR A 55 23.91 -1.52 16.91
CA THR A 55 23.24 -1.19 15.65
C THR A 55 21.97 -0.40 15.90
N TRP A 56 21.67 0.53 14.99
CA TRP A 56 20.58 1.49 15.13
C TRP A 56 19.60 1.35 13.98
N TYR A 57 18.31 1.26 14.29
CA TYR A 57 17.23 1.26 13.31
C TYR A 57 16.26 2.39 13.62
N ASP A 58 16.00 3.25 12.63
CA ASP A 58 14.99 4.30 12.78
C ASP A 58 13.58 3.69 12.72
N ALA A 59 12.95 3.58 13.89
CA ALA A 59 11.59 3.06 14.04
C ALA A 59 10.54 4.06 13.51
N SER A 60 10.90 5.31 13.26
CA SER A 60 9.99 6.34 12.71
C SER A 60 9.82 6.27 11.19
N ALA A 61 10.60 5.41 10.49
CA ALA A 61 10.57 5.23 9.04
C ALA A 61 10.65 6.55 8.23
N GLY A 62 11.41 7.54 8.74
CA GLY A 62 11.55 8.85 8.11
C GLY A 62 10.33 9.77 8.19
N LYS A 63 9.35 9.48 9.05
CA LYS A 63 8.14 10.30 9.29
C LYS A 63 8.14 10.98 10.67
N ALA A 64 9.32 11.12 11.29
CA ALA A 64 9.47 11.82 12.56
C ALA A 64 8.97 13.27 12.46
N PHE A 65 7.95 13.64 13.26
CA PHE A 65 7.42 15.01 13.32
C PHE A 65 8.23 15.92 14.25
N ILE A 66 8.60 15.44 15.44
CA ILE A 66 9.26 16.23 16.50
C ILE A 66 10.53 15.52 16.98
N SER A 67 10.54 14.19 17.02
CA SER A 67 11.66 13.38 17.51
C SER A 67 11.90 12.16 16.63
N VAL A 68 13.15 11.72 16.56
CA VAL A 68 13.56 10.46 15.95
C VAL A 68 13.56 9.38 17.03
N VAL A 69 12.94 8.23 16.72
CA VAL A 69 12.87 7.07 17.62
C VAL A 69 13.76 5.99 17.07
N LEU A 70 14.89 5.73 17.74
CA LEU A 70 15.89 4.77 17.31
C LEU A 70 15.78 3.50 18.15
N ARG A 71 15.60 2.36 17.50
CA ARG A 71 15.79 1.05 18.11
C ARG A 71 17.28 0.71 18.14
N CYS A 72 17.82 0.57 19.33
CA CYS A 72 19.19 0.14 19.59
C CYS A 72 19.22 -1.37 19.79
N THR A 73 20.12 -2.06 19.09
CA THR A 73 20.42 -3.49 19.32
C THR A 73 21.86 -3.62 19.77
N VAL A 74 22.07 -4.13 20.98
CA VAL A 74 23.38 -4.39 21.57
C VAL A 74 23.83 -5.80 21.20
N ILE A 75 25.00 -5.90 20.58
CA ILE A 75 25.60 -7.15 20.11
C ILE A 75 26.82 -7.46 20.97
N PHE A 76 26.95 -8.70 21.44
CA PHE A 76 28.06 -9.14 22.30
C PHE A 76 29.13 -9.92 21.51
N GLU A 77 30.38 -9.89 21.97
CA GLU A 77 31.52 -10.53 21.29
C GLU A 77 31.42 -12.07 21.29
N ASP A 78 30.81 -12.63 22.33
CA ASP A 78 30.64 -14.07 22.55
C ASP A 78 29.31 -14.62 22.02
N SER A 79 28.45 -13.78 21.42
CA SER A 79 27.20 -14.23 20.81
C SER A 79 27.49 -15.17 19.63
N VAL A 80 27.02 -16.41 19.74
CA VAL A 80 27.12 -17.45 18.69
C VAL A 80 25.83 -17.53 17.85
N ASP A 81 24.72 -17.04 18.41
CA ASP A 81 23.39 -16.95 17.80
C ASP A 81 23.06 -15.49 17.50
N GLU A 82 22.52 -15.22 16.32
CA GLU A 82 22.05 -13.89 15.91
C GLU A 82 20.88 -13.38 16.77
N ASN A 83 20.17 -14.27 17.48
CA ASN A 83 19.09 -13.92 18.40
C ASN A 83 19.55 -13.59 19.83
N ASP A 84 20.83 -13.80 20.15
CA ASP A 84 21.40 -13.47 21.47
C ASP A 84 21.83 -11.99 21.52
N VAL A 85 20.82 -11.12 21.52
CA VAL A 85 20.94 -9.65 21.51
C VAL A 85 20.11 -9.03 22.62
N TYR A 86 20.39 -7.76 22.93
CA TYR A 86 19.56 -6.94 23.82
C TYR A 86 19.07 -5.70 23.09
N THR A 87 17.78 -5.38 23.17
CA THR A 87 17.19 -4.26 22.43
C THR A 87 16.59 -3.20 23.35
N THR A 88 16.76 -1.92 22.96
CA THR A 88 16.25 -0.75 23.69
C THR A 88 15.82 0.35 22.72
N ILE A 89 15.15 1.39 23.22
CA ILE A 89 14.69 2.53 22.43
C ILE A 89 15.36 3.81 22.91
N VAL A 90 15.91 4.59 21.97
CA VAL A 90 16.47 5.92 22.21
C VAL A 90 15.68 6.94 21.39
N LYS A 91 14.96 7.82 22.08
CA LYS A 91 14.19 8.92 21.50
C LYS A 91 15.01 10.21 21.60
N ILE A 92 15.24 10.87 20.46
CA ILE A 92 16.06 12.07 20.35
C ILE A 92 15.21 13.17 19.69
N PRO A 93 15.08 14.37 20.26
CA PRO A 93 14.38 15.49 19.63
C PRO A 93 15.15 15.91 18.36
N GLY A 94 14.43 16.06 17.24
CA GLY A 94 15.04 16.18 15.91
C GLY A 94 15.08 17.61 15.37
N ARG A 95 16.22 18.03 14.82
CA ARG A 95 16.36 19.29 14.03
C ARG A 95 15.89 19.15 12.57
N GLU A 96 15.87 17.92 12.02
CA GLU A 96 15.57 17.65 10.60
C GLU A 96 14.06 17.58 10.27
N SER A 97 13.19 17.52 11.29
CA SER A 97 11.73 17.50 11.14
C SER A 97 11.16 18.79 10.51
N TYR A 98 11.99 19.84 10.43
CA TYR A 98 11.77 21.11 9.74
C TYR A 98 11.44 20.97 8.24
N VAL A 99 11.86 19.88 7.57
CA VAL A 99 11.82 19.82 6.08
C VAL A 99 10.45 19.42 5.52
N ILE A 100 9.54 18.87 6.32
CA ILE A 100 8.25 18.36 5.82
C ILE A 100 7.19 19.47 5.69
N ASP A 101 7.30 20.58 6.44
CA ASP A 101 6.24 21.60 6.50
C ASP A 101 6.54 22.87 5.67
N ASN A 102 7.78 23.06 5.23
CA ASN A 102 8.19 24.31 4.55
C ASN A 102 7.86 24.39 3.04
N ASN A 103 7.15 23.41 2.47
CA ASN A 103 6.90 23.38 1.03
C ASN A 103 5.47 23.69 0.59
N GLU A 104 4.49 23.89 1.48
CA GLU A 104 3.13 24.23 1.02
C GLU A 104 2.44 25.43 1.68
N ASP A 105 2.79 25.90 2.88
CA ASP A 105 2.14 27.10 3.44
C ASP A 105 3.17 28.04 4.08
N GLY A 106 3.32 29.25 3.52
CA GLY A 106 4.38 30.22 3.84
C GLY A 106 4.32 30.85 5.23
N ILE A 107 4.50 30.05 6.29
CA ILE A 107 4.72 30.51 7.66
C ILE A 107 6.20 30.36 8.00
N THR A 108 6.97 31.44 7.87
CA THR A 108 8.39 31.47 8.27
C THR A 108 8.47 31.59 9.80
N ILE A 109 8.68 30.47 10.51
CA ILE A 109 8.97 30.48 11.95
C ILE A 109 10.49 30.70 12.13
N ASN A 110 10.88 31.59 13.05
CA ASN A 110 12.28 31.81 13.42
C ASN A 110 12.92 30.50 13.95
N PRO A 111 14.09 30.06 13.46
CA PRO A 111 14.73 28.82 13.91
C PRO A 111 14.97 28.70 15.42
N GLU A 112 15.24 29.82 16.10
CA GLU A 112 15.45 29.85 17.56
C GLU A 112 14.13 29.56 18.33
N ASP A 113 13.02 30.18 17.93
CA ASP A 113 11.69 29.94 18.53
C ASP A 113 11.22 28.48 18.34
N TYR A 114 11.70 27.80 17.30
CA TYR A 114 11.37 26.40 17.05
C TYR A 114 12.16 25.44 17.93
N GLN A 115 13.46 25.71 18.15
CA GLN A 115 14.28 24.90 19.05
C GLN A 115 13.75 24.95 20.49
N ASP A 116 13.36 26.12 20.98
CA ASP A 116 12.78 26.26 22.32
C ASP A 116 11.45 25.51 22.45
N LYS A 117 10.62 25.49 21.40
CA LYS A 117 9.38 24.68 21.37
C LYS A 117 9.69 23.18 21.42
N LEU A 118 10.64 22.69 20.62
CA LEU A 118 11.05 21.29 20.64
C LEU A 118 11.63 20.87 21.99
N ALA A 119 12.50 21.71 22.56
CA ALA A 119 13.04 21.50 23.89
C ALA A 119 11.93 21.46 24.95
N ARG A 120 10.92 22.33 24.84
CA ARG A 120 9.74 22.30 25.73
C ARG A 120 9.02 20.96 25.65
N PHE A 121 8.59 20.50 24.47
CA PHE A 121 7.88 19.20 24.33
C PHE A 121 8.70 18.03 24.88
N HIS A 122 9.99 17.99 24.55
CA HIS A 122 10.92 16.98 25.06
C HIS A 122 11.06 17.03 26.59
N ASN A 123 11.16 18.23 27.16
CA ASN A 123 11.33 18.42 28.59
C ASN A 123 10.04 18.09 29.37
N PHE A 124 8.87 18.31 28.78
CA PHE A 124 7.61 17.82 29.35
C PHE A 124 7.63 16.29 29.43
N GLU A 125 7.92 15.59 28.33
CA GLU A 125 8.00 14.13 28.34
C GLU A 125 9.02 13.61 29.37
N CYS A 126 10.20 14.24 29.45
CA CYS A 126 11.19 13.92 30.49
C CYS A 126 10.67 14.15 31.91
N ALA A 127 9.93 15.25 32.15
CA ALA A 127 9.36 15.55 33.46
C ALA A 127 8.30 14.51 33.86
N PHE A 128 7.49 14.05 32.91
CA PHE A 128 6.55 12.96 33.14
C PHE A 128 7.27 11.68 33.60
N TYR A 129 8.24 11.20 32.82
CA TYR A 129 8.96 9.96 33.16
C TYR A 129 9.77 10.06 34.44
N ASN A 130 10.38 11.20 34.73
CA ASN A 130 11.22 11.36 35.92
C ASN A 130 10.40 11.56 37.21
N ASN A 131 9.25 12.24 37.14
CA ASN A 131 8.54 12.70 38.34
C ASN A 131 7.18 12.03 38.56
N LEU A 132 6.42 11.79 37.49
CA LEU A 132 5.03 11.33 37.58
C LEU A 132 4.86 9.84 37.31
N ALA A 133 5.47 9.33 36.25
CA ALA A 133 5.37 7.91 35.88
C ALA A 133 5.66 6.94 37.06
N PRO A 134 6.68 7.18 37.94
CA PRO A 134 6.97 6.28 39.05
C PRO A 134 5.89 6.23 40.14
N ILE A 135 4.99 7.21 40.20
CA ILE A 135 3.98 7.35 41.28
C ILE A 135 2.54 7.11 40.79
N LEU A 136 2.31 7.04 39.48
CA LEU A 136 0.96 6.91 38.91
C LEU A 136 0.47 5.46 38.72
N ASP A 137 1.34 4.46 38.94
CA ASP A 137 1.02 3.03 38.78
C ASP A 137 0.28 2.72 37.46
N MET A 138 0.93 3.05 36.35
CA MET A 138 0.37 2.96 35.01
C MET A 138 1.32 2.17 34.08
N PRO A 139 0.78 1.43 33.08
CA PRO A 139 1.60 0.79 32.07
C PRO A 139 2.34 1.84 31.24
N VAL A 140 3.65 1.98 31.47
CA VAL A 140 4.55 2.82 30.68
C VAL A 140 5.81 2.03 30.37
N ALA A 141 6.53 2.42 29.33
CA ALA A 141 7.86 1.85 29.08
C ALA A 141 8.78 2.15 30.27
N LYS A 142 9.58 1.16 30.69
CA LYS A 142 10.60 1.41 31.70
C LYS A 142 11.62 2.40 31.13
N THR A 143 11.64 3.61 31.67
CA THR A 143 12.61 4.64 31.30
C THR A 143 13.89 4.45 32.09
N PHE A 144 14.99 4.16 31.41
CA PHE A 144 16.31 4.03 32.02
C PHE A 144 16.87 5.40 32.38
N GLN A 145 16.74 6.37 31.47
CA GLN A 145 17.20 7.73 31.70
C GLN A 145 16.47 8.70 30.77
N ALA A 146 15.99 9.82 31.29
CA ALA A 146 15.41 10.92 30.52
C ALA A 146 16.20 12.20 30.80
N LYS A 147 17.04 12.62 29.84
CA LYS A 147 17.86 13.82 29.90
C LYS A 147 17.12 14.99 29.26
N MET A 148 16.88 16.03 30.04
CA MET A 148 16.33 17.31 29.57
C MET A 148 17.23 17.95 28.51
N TRP A 149 16.62 18.71 27.60
CA TRP A 149 17.32 19.61 26.69
C TRP A 149 17.39 21.00 27.31
N ILE A 150 18.60 21.43 27.67
CA ILE A 150 18.88 22.80 28.08
C ILE A 150 19.29 23.58 26.83
N THR A 151 18.66 24.72 26.56
CA THR A 151 19.02 25.61 25.44
C THR A 151 20.51 25.97 25.56
N ASP A 152 21.26 25.89 24.45
CA ASP A 152 22.74 25.99 24.35
C ASP A 152 23.57 24.76 24.76
N GLU A 153 22.95 23.68 25.26
CA GLU A 153 23.60 22.40 25.49
C GLU A 153 23.33 21.37 24.37
N PRO A 154 24.13 20.29 24.28
CA PRO A 154 23.82 19.19 23.39
C PRO A 154 22.46 18.57 23.73
N GLU A 155 21.67 18.23 22.70
CA GLU A 155 20.26 17.93 22.86
C GLU A 155 19.95 16.84 23.90
N GLY A 156 18.74 16.95 24.47
CA GLY A 156 18.20 15.96 25.39
C GLY A 156 17.95 14.63 24.69
N CYS A 157 17.74 13.57 25.47
CA CYS A 157 17.36 12.26 24.94
C CYS A 157 16.67 11.42 26.01
N ILE A 158 15.82 10.47 25.57
CA ILE A 158 15.15 9.52 26.45
C ILE A 158 15.56 8.12 26.03
N HIS A 159 16.06 7.34 26.99
CA HIS A 159 16.40 5.94 26.82
C HIS A 159 15.44 5.07 27.62
N MET A 160 14.77 4.16 26.93
CA MET A 160 13.69 3.35 27.49
C MET A 160 13.69 1.92 26.95
N GLU A 161 12.93 1.07 27.60
CA GLU A 161 12.67 -0.33 27.22
C GLU A 161 12.10 -0.43 25.80
N ASP A 162 12.57 -1.43 25.05
CA ASP A 162 11.96 -1.80 23.78
C ASP A 162 10.78 -2.74 24.02
N LEU A 163 9.57 -2.24 23.81
CA LEU A 163 8.33 -2.99 24.03
C LEU A 163 7.89 -3.83 22.83
N THR A 164 8.60 -3.80 21.70
CA THR A 164 8.15 -4.40 20.43
C THR A 164 7.92 -5.91 20.49
N PHE A 165 8.51 -6.61 21.45
CA PHE A 165 8.31 -8.04 21.66
C PHE A 165 7.04 -8.37 22.46
N ARG A 166 6.47 -7.41 23.20
CA ARG A 166 5.31 -7.62 24.08
C ARG A 166 4.14 -6.69 23.81
N GLY A 167 4.29 -5.69 22.95
CA GLY A 167 3.19 -4.82 22.55
C GLY A 167 3.33 -4.25 21.13
N LYS A 168 2.19 -3.94 20.53
CA LYS A 168 2.07 -3.29 19.22
C LYS A 168 1.07 -2.16 19.29
N VAL A 169 1.23 -1.16 18.42
CA VAL A 169 0.21 -0.11 18.23
C VAL A 169 -0.82 -0.58 17.21
N MET A 170 -2.09 -0.28 17.46
CA MET A 170 -3.16 -0.53 16.49
C MET A 170 -3.08 0.50 15.36
N ASN A 171 -3.47 0.13 14.13
CA ASN A 171 -3.53 1.14 13.07
C ASN A 171 -4.63 2.16 13.41
N TYR A 172 -4.40 3.43 13.07
CA TYR A 172 -5.33 4.52 13.39
C TYR A 172 -6.71 4.40 12.71
N TYR A 173 -6.87 3.53 11.72
CA TYR A 173 -8.15 3.25 11.03
C TYR A 173 -8.85 1.98 11.52
N ASP A 174 -8.18 1.17 12.34
CA ASP A 174 -8.79 0.01 12.98
C ASP A 174 -9.53 0.46 14.25
N SER A 175 -10.62 -0.24 14.59
CA SER A 175 -11.40 0.07 15.79
C SER A 175 -10.96 -0.79 16.96
N PHE A 176 -10.75 -0.17 18.12
CA PHE A 176 -10.70 -0.87 19.39
C PHE A 176 -12.05 -1.54 19.64
N ASN A 177 -12.01 -2.69 20.32
CA ASN A 177 -13.23 -3.31 20.82
C ASN A 177 -13.62 -2.74 22.20
N VAL A 178 -14.88 -2.97 22.62
CA VAL A 178 -15.42 -2.47 23.90
C VAL A 178 -14.58 -2.91 25.11
N THR A 179 -14.02 -4.13 25.08
CA THR A 179 -13.20 -4.66 26.18
C THR A 179 -11.87 -3.92 26.27
N GLN A 180 -11.19 -3.71 25.14
CA GLN A 180 -9.96 -2.93 25.08
C GLN A 180 -10.19 -1.50 25.57
N LEU A 181 -11.27 -0.85 25.13
CA LEU A 181 -11.61 0.51 25.60
C LEU A 181 -11.86 0.54 27.10
N LYS A 182 -12.56 -0.45 27.67
CA LYS A 182 -12.74 -0.55 29.13
C LYS A 182 -11.41 -0.66 29.88
N VAL A 183 -10.44 -1.39 29.34
CA VAL A 183 -9.11 -1.52 29.96
C VAL A 183 -8.34 -0.19 29.87
N VAL A 184 -8.35 0.48 28.72
CA VAL A 184 -7.76 1.83 28.59
C VAL A 184 -8.40 2.81 29.57
N ILE A 185 -9.73 2.86 29.63
CA ILE A 185 -10.48 3.73 30.53
C ILE A 185 -10.09 3.47 31.98
N LYS A 186 -9.96 2.20 32.40
CA LYS A 186 -9.52 1.85 33.76
C LYS A 186 -8.13 2.38 34.10
N HIS A 187 -7.15 2.24 33.19
CA HIS A 187 -5.80 2.74 33.44
C HIS A 187 -5.75 4.26 33.51
N VAL A 188 -6.43 4.96 32.60
CA VAL A 188 -6.52 6.43 32.64
C VAL A 188 -7.25 6.90 33.89
N THR A 189 -8.34 6.23 34.29
CA THR A 189 -9.08 6.54 35.52
C THR A 189 -8.19 6.37 36.75
N ARG A 190 -7.38 5.30 36.82
CA ARG A 190 -6.41 5.09 37.90
C ARG A 190 -5.39 6.22 37.95
N MET A 191 -4.81 6.60 36.80
CA MET A 191 -3.88 7.72 36.72
C MET A 191 -4.50 9.00 37.28
N GLN A 192 -5.71 9.33 36.81
CA GLN A 192 -6.44 10.52 37.25
C GLN A 192 -6.74 10.46 38.76
N ALA A 193 -7.19 9.31 39.28
CA ALA A 193 -7.43 9.09 40.72
C ALA A 193 -6.17 9.33 41.55
N ARG A 194 -5.02 8.80 41.12
CA ARG A 194 -3.74 9.02 41.81
C ARG A 194 -3.39 10.50 41.83
N THR A 195 -3.55 11.22 40.72
CA THR A 195 -3.30 12.68 40.71
C THR A 195 -4.22 13.47 41.63
N LEU A 196 -5.48 13.07 41.76
CA LEU A 196 -6.41 13.71 42.71
C LEU A 196 -6.00 13.50 44.16
N ALA A 197 -5.32 12.39 44.46
CA ALA A 197 -4.83 12.03 45.78
C ALA A 197 -3.41 12.56 46.08
N LEU A 198 -2.69 13.09 45.08
CA LEU A 198 -1.39 13.71 45.30
C LEU A 198 -1.54 15.12 45.91
N ASP A 199 -0.54 15.50 46.72
CA ASP A 199 -0.41 16.87 47.20
C ASP A 199 -0.30 17.84 46.01
N SER A 200 -0.96 19.00 46.12
CA SER A 200 -1.00 20.02 45.06
C SER A 200 0.39 20.44 44.61
N ASP A 201 1.34 20.51 45.55
CA ASP A 201 2.72 20.92 45.29
C ASP A 201 3.50 19.90 44.44
N VAL A 202 3.01 18.68 44.27
CA VAL A 202 3.69 17.65 43.46
C VAL A 202 3.47 17.89 41.98
N TRP A 203 2.23 18.21 41.56
CA TRP A 203 1.85 18.20 40.14
C TRP A 203 0.96 19.38 39.72
N SER A 204 0.09 19.89 40.60
CA SER A 204 -0.90 20.90 40.23
C SER A 204 -0.22 22.25 39.93
N GLY A 205 -0.68 22.92 38.88
CA GLY A 205 -0.15 24.20 38.40
C GLY A 205 1.25 24.12 37.78
N LYS A 206 1.93 22.96 37.79
CA LYS A 206 3.27 22.78 37.20
C LYS A 206 3.23 22.43 35.72
N TYR A 207 2.15 21.80 35.26
CA TYR A 207 2.01 21.27 33.91
C TYR A 207 0.81 21.89 33.21
N ILE A 208 0.77 23.22 33.16
CA ILE A 208 -0.30 23.96 32.47
C ILE A 208 -0.17 23.71 30.96
N GLY A 209 -1.26 23.24 30.34
CA GLY A 209 -1.23 22.69 28.98
C GLY A 209 -0.62 23.58 27.90
N ASN A 210 -0.22 22.96 26.80
CA ASN A 210 0.32 23.63 25.62
C ASN A 210 -0.78 24.40 24.87
N GLN A 211 -1.23 25.53 25.41
CA GLN A 211 -2.22 26.41 24.79
C GLN A 211 -1.85 26.74 23.33
N ASP A 212 -0.56 26.98 23.07
CA ASP A 212 -0.03 27.24 21.72
C ASP A 212 -0.15 26.05 20.75
N ALA A 213 -0.16 24.82 21.26
CA ALA A 213 -0.33 23.61 20.43
C ALA A 213 -1.81 23.37 20.10
N PHE A 214 -2.71 23.69 21.02
CA PHE A 214 -4.16 23.58 20.78
C PHE A 214 -4.68 24.72 19.89
N GLU A 215 -4.08 25.92 19.92
CA GLU A 215 -4.39 27.00 18.97
C GLU A 215 -4.05 26.61 17.52
N GLN A 216 -3.01 25.80 17.30
CA GLN A 216 -2.66 25.26 15.98
C GLN A 216 -3.73 24.30 15.46
N CYS A 217 -4.45 23.57 16.33
CA CYS A 217 -5.52 22.67 15.90
C CYS A 217 -6.65 23.39 15.16
N ALA A 218 -6.96 24.63 15.54
CA ALA A 218 -7.96 25.44 14.84
C ALA A 218 -7.51 25.79 13.41
N VAL A 219 -6.24 26.16 13.25
CA VAL A 219 -5.62 26.47 11.94
C VAL A 219 -5.58 25.23 11.06
N LEU A 220 -5.15 24.09 11.62
CA LEU A 220 -5.11 22.80 10.92
C LEU A 220 -6.52 22.37 10.48
N THR A 221 -7.52 22.55 11.34
CA THR A 221 -8.91 22.24 11.02
C THR A 221 -9.44 23.12 9.89
N GLU A 222 -9.12 24.42 9.90
CA GLU A 222 -9.49 25.36 8.83
C GLU A 222 -8.86 24.95 7.48
N ASN A 223 -7.56 24.66 7.48
CA ASN A 223 -6.82 24.23 6.29
C ASN A 223 -7.33 22.88 5.75
N ALA A 224 -7.74 21.98 6.64
CA ALA A 224 -8.25 20.66 6.30
C ALA A 224 -9.69 20.66 5.81
N LEU A 225 -10.51 21.65 6.19
CA LEU A 225 -11.94 21.64 5.93
C LEU A 225 -12.26 21.62 4.42
N ARG A 226 -11.53 22.38 3.61
CA ARG A 226 -11.71 22.43 2.15
C ARG A 226 -11.36 21.09 1.47
N PRO A 227 -10.16 20.50 1.67
CA PRO A 227 -9.84 19.20 1.09
C PRO A 227 -10.74 18.08 1.63
N PHE A 228 -11.15 18.13 2.90
CA PHE A 228 -12.09 17.17 3.48
C PHE A 228 -13.44 17.24 2.76
N LYS A 229 -14.02 18.45 2.62
CA LYS A 229 -15.29 18.64 1.91
C LYS A 229 -15.24 18.10 0.48
N LYS A 230 -14.13 18.30 -0.23
CA LYS A 230 -13.96 17.75 -1.58
C LYS A 230 -14.03 16.21 -1.55
N LEU A 231 -13.24 15.58 -0.69
CA LEU A 231 -13.21 14.11 -0.55
C LEU A 231 -14.56 13.55 -0.09
N ALA A 232 -15.17 14.17 0.92
CA ALA A 232 -16.47 13.77 1.46
C ALA A 232 -17.58 13.93 0.41
N ASN A 233 -17.57 14.96 -0.43
CA ASN A 233 -18.56 15.08 -1.51
C ASN A 233 -18.47 13.92 -2.52
N GLU A 234 -17.28 13.37 -2.75
CA GLU A 234 -17.07 12.24 -3.66
C GLU A 234 -17.42 10.89 -3.00
N LYS A 235 -17.08 10.72 -1.71
CA LYS A 235 -17.13 9.42 -1.02
C LYS A 235 -18.28 9.25 -0.04
N CYS A 236 -18.71 10.34 0.62
CA CYS A 236 -19.78 10.34 1.62
C CYS A 236 -20.53 11.71 1.64
N PRO A 237 -21.42 11.97 0.66
CA PRO A 237 -22.10 13.27 0.55
C PRO A 237 -22.83 13.75 1.82
N PRO A 238 -23.44 12.88 2.66
CA PRO A 238 -24.01 13.31 3.94
C PRO A 238 -22.98 13.91 4.89
N ALA A 239 -21.77 13.37 4.96
CA ALA A 239 -20.69 13.91 5.81
C ALA A 239 -20.22 15.29 5.33
N ALA A 240 -20.18 15.53 4.01
CA ALA A 240 -19.83 16.84 3.47
C ALA A 240 -20.84 17.92 3.89
N LYS A 241 -22.14 17.61 3.86
CA LYS A 241 -23.21 18.52 4.31
C LYS A 241 -23.11 18.83 5.81
N LEU A 242 -22.79 17.82 6.63
CA LEU A 242 -22.58 18.01 8.07
C LEU A 242 -21.36 18.90 8.33
N ALA A 243 -20.22 18.62 7.70
CA ALA A 243 -19.01 19.43 7.85
C ALA A 243 -19.25 20.89 7.40
N GLU A 244 -20.06 21.13 6.36
CA GLU A 244 -20.45 22.48 5.96
C GLU A 244 -21.33 23.18 7.00
N LYS A 245 -22.35 22.49 7.52
CA LYS A 245 -23.26 23.03 8.53
C LYS A 245 -22.53 23.46 9.81
N TYR A 246 -21.53 22.69 10.23
CA TYR A 246 -20.81 22.90 11.48
C TYR A 246 -19.46 23.61 11.34
N ALA A 247 -18.99 23.86 10.10
CA ALA A 247 -17.70 24.50 9.79
C ALA A 247 -17.36 25.69 10.69
N LYS A 248 -18.28 26.64 10.84
CA LYS A 248 -18.06 27.88 11.61
C LYS A 248 -17.77 27.66 13.10
N PHE A 249 -18.22 26.53 13.65
CA PHE A 249 -17.96 26.14 15.04
C PHE A 249 -16.65 25.36 15.13
N LEU A 250 -16.42 24.45 14.18
CA LEU A 250 -15.23 23.60 14.12
C LEU A 250 -13.94 24.40 13.87
N THR A 251 -14.02 25.60 13.29
CA THR A 251 -12.87 26.49 13.07
C THR A 251 -12.81 27.67 14.04
N ASN A 252 -13.67 27.71 15.07
CA ASN A 252 -13.71 28.81 16.02
C ASN A 252 -12.58 28.65 17.06
N ARG A 253 -11.56 29.51 16.96
CA ARG A 253 -10.38 29.51 17.83
C ARG A 253 -10.72 29.72 19.30
N GLU A 254 -11.63 30.64 19.61
CA GLU A 254 -12.06 30.93 20.98
C GLU A 254 -12.78 29.73 21.60
N PHE A 255 -13.61 29.02 20.81
CA PHE A 255 -14.29 27.82 21.26
C PHE A 255 -13.31 26.66 21.53
N ILE A 256 -12.35 26.42 20.63
CA ILE A 256 -11.34 25.37 20.81
C ILE A 256 -10.49 25.68 22.06
N LYS A 257 -10.06 26.93 22.21
CA LYS A 257 -9.33 27.40 23.40
C LYS A 257 -10.15 27.21 24.67
N TYR A 258 -11.43 27.59 24.64
CA TYR A 258 -12.37 27.38 25.74
C TYR A 258 -12.46 25.90 26.12
N ALA A 259 -12.69 25.01 25.14
CA ALA A 259 -12.85 23.59 25.37
C ALA A 259 -11.64 22.96 26.09
N PHE A 260 -10.41 23.24 25.63
CA PHE A 260 -9.19 22.66 26.21
C PHE A 260 -8.74 23.29 27.54
N SER A 261 -9.04 24.56 27.80
CA SER A 261 -8.39 25.29 28.90
C SER A 261 -9.32 25.88 29.95
N GLN A 262 -10.62 25.97 29.66
CA GLN A 262 -11.58 26.68 30.49
C GLN A 262 -12.88 25.89 30.77
N SER A 263 -13.33 25.03 29.86
CA SER A 263 -14.61 24.32 29.99
C SER A 263 -14.76 23.58 31.32
N TYR A 264 -13.77 22.77 31.70
CA TYR A 264 -13.79 22.02 32.95
C TYR A 264 -13.77 22.92 34.19
N LYS A 265 -13.15 24.10 34.11
CA LYS A 265 -13.12 25.09 35.20
C LYS A 265 -14.49 25.75 35.38
N ASP A 266 -15.16 26.09 34.28
CA ASP A 266 -16.50 26.68 34.31
C ASP A 266 -17.55 25.68 34.82
N LEU A 267 -17.33 24.39 34.53
CA LEU A 267 -18.11 23.29 35.11
C LEU A 267 -17.71 22.97 36.56
N ASP A 268 -16.72 23.67 37.13
CA ASP A 268 -16.23 23.46 38.49
C ASP A 268 -15.83 21.98 38.72
N LEU A 269 -15.11 21.43 37.73
CA LEU A 269 -14.49 20.12 37.78
C LEU A 269 -13.05 20.27 38.25
N LYS A 270 -12.67 19.55 39.30
CA LYS A 270 -11.28 19.48 39.76
C LYS A 270 -10.39 18.91 38.64
N PRO A 271 -9.29 19.57 38.26
CA PRO A 271 -8.41 19.09 37.20
C PRO A 271 -7.71 17.78 37.56
N VAL A 272 -7.30 17.06 36.53
CA VAL A 272 -6.52 15.81 36.60
C VAL A 272 -5.35 15.84 35.63
N CYS A 273 -4.43 14.89 35.74
CA CYS A 273 -3.46 14.67 34.68
C CYS A 273 -4.14 14.06 33.45
N VAL A 274 -3.91 14.69 32.30
CA VAL A 274 -4.42 14.33 30.99
C VAL A 274 -3.21 13.99 30.12
N HIS A 275 -3.27 12.88 29.37
CA HIS A 275 -2.25 12.49 28.40
C HIS A 275 -2.19 13.51 27.25
N GLY A 276 -3.36 13.98 26.79
CA GLY A 276 -3.51 15.08 25.84
C GLY A 276 -3.39 14.65 24.38
N ASP A 277 -2.62 13.60 24.11
CA ASP A 277 -2.59 12.91 22.81
C ASP A 277 -2.95 11.41 22.92
N LEU A 278 -4.06 11.06 23.58
CA LEU A 278 -4.44 9.65 23.74
C LEU A 278 -5.20 9.10 22.51
N TRP A 279 -4.50 8.40 21.63
CA TRP A 279 -5.08 7.71 20.46
C TRP A 279 -4.31 6.43 20.11
N ALA A 280 -4.81 5.65 19.13
CA ALA A 280 -4.33 4.30 18.80
C ALA A 280 -2.80 4.19 18.61
N CYS A 281 -2.18 5.22 18.03
CA CYS A 281 -0.73 5.25 17.80
C CYS A 281 0.10 5.45 19.07
N ASN A 282 -0.50 5.94 20.15
CA ASN A 282 0.13 6.20 21.44
C ASN A 282 -0.25 5.17 22.52
N ILE A 283 -0.96 4.12 22.12
CA ILE A 283 -1.37 3.00 22.98
C ILE A 283 -0.77 1.71 22.44
N MET A 284 0.21 1.15 23.16
CA MET A 284 0.75 -0.17 22.86
C MET A 284 -0.10 -1.24 23.53
N ILE A 285 -0.86 -1.98 22.74
CA ILE A 285 -1.67 -3.12 23.17
C ILE A 285 -0.76 -4.33 23.32
N ALA A 286 -0.91 -5.07 24.42
CA ALA A 286 -0.13 -6.27 24.65
C ALA A 286 -0.47 -7.35 23.62
N ILE A 287 0.55 -8.09 23.18
CA ILE A 287 0.40 -9.17 22.20
C ILE A 287 0.59 -10.53 22.85
N ASP A 288 -0.12 -11.54 22.34
CA ASP A 288 0.08 -12.92 22.75
C ASP A 288 1.31 -13.55 22.07
N LYS A 289 1.56 -14.83 22.35
CA LYS A 289 2.68 -15.60 21.76
C LYS A 289 2.63 -15.71 20.23
N ASN A 290 1.46 -15.53 19.61
CA ASN A 290 1.27 -15.55 18.17
C ASN A 290 1.45 -14.14 17.57
N GLY A 291 1.54 -13.11 18.42
CA GLY A 291 1.70 -11.72 18.01
C GLY A 291 0.37 -10.99 17.78
N ASP A 292 -0.75 -11.58 18.18
CA ASP A 292 -2.09 -11.00 18.06
C ASP A 292 -2.42 -10.08 19.24
N PHE A 293 -3.26 -9.07 18.99
CA PHE A 293 -3.69 -8.14 20.03
C PHE A 293 -4.50 -8.85 21.12
N THR A 294 -4.10 -8.64 22.37
CA THR A 294 -4.90 -8.99 23.54
C THR A 294 -5.82 -7.83 23.93
N ASN A 295 -6.50 -7.97 25.07
CA ASN A 295 -7.26 -6.87 25.68
C ASN A 295 -6.43 -6.06 26.69
N GLU A 296 -5.19 -6.47 26.97
CA GLU A 296 -4.33 -5.82 27.96
C GLU A 296 -3.46 -4.73 27.31
N ILE A 297 -3.06 -3.74 28.10
CA ILE A 297 -2.20 -2.65 27.64
C ILE A 297 -0.75 -2.93 28.05
N ALA A 298 0.15 -2.94 27.08
CA ALA A 298 1.58 -3.08 27.32
C ALA A 298 2.18 -1.75 27.85
N ALA A 299 1.83 -0.63 27.21
CA ALA A 299 2.21 0.71 27.66
C ALA A 299 1.43 1.83 26.95
N PHE A 300 1.28 2.96 27.64
CA PHE A 300 1.01 4.27 27.05
C PHE A 300 2.32 4.98 26.74
N VAL A 301 2.44 5.57 25.56
CA VAL A 301 3.67 6.19 25.05
C VAL A 301 3.40 7.60 24.52
N ASP A 302 4.47 8.37 24.34
CA ASP A 302 4.44 9.72 23.78
C ASP A 302 3.74 10.78 24.66
N TRP A 303 4.27 10.97 25.87
CA TRP A 303 3.77 11.89 26.88
C TRP A 303 4.19 13.36 26.66
N GLN A 304 4.51 13.75 25.43
CA GLN A 304 5.10 15.06 25.11
C GLN A 304 4.15 16.27 25.31
N ILE A 305 2.84 16.02 25.36
CA ILE A 305 1.83 17.06 25.60
C ILE A 305 0.93 16.80 26.82
N PHE A 306 1.38 15.96 27.74
CA PHE A 306 0.64 15.73 28.98
C PHE A 306 0.49 17.04 29.78
N HIS A 307 -0.65 17.21 30.45
CA HIS A 307 -0.94 18.46 31.14
C HIS A 307 -2.02 18.30 32.22
N GLU A 308 -2.23 19.38 32.98
CA GLU A 308 -3.39 19.57 33.84
C GLU A 308 -4.61 19.95 32.99
N GLY A 309 -5.65 19.11 32.99
CA GLY A 309 -6.82 19.26 32.14
C GLY A 309 -8.10 18.66 32.73
N GLY A 310 -9.13 18.57 31.89
CA GLY A 310 -10.44 18.04 32.27
C GLY A 310 -10.45 16.50 32.35
N PRO A 311 -11.27 15.91 33.24
CA PRO A 311 -11.30 14.46 33.42
C PRO A 311 -11.78 13.67 32.20
N MET A 312 -12.52 14.32 31.29
CA MET A 312 -13.10 13.68 30.10
C MET A 312 -12.27 13.87 28.83
N ASP A 313 -11.21 14.65 28.88
CA ASP A 313 -10.45 15.09 27.69
C ASP A 313 -9.90 13.90 26.90
N ASP A 314 -9.17 13.01 27.59
CA ASP A 314 -8.61 11.80 27.00
C ASP A 314 -9.68 10.81 26.52
N PHE A 315 -10.83 10.74 27.19
CA PHE A 315 -11.91 9.81 26.82
C PHE A 315 -12.65 10.27 25.55
N SER A 316 -12.93 11.56 25.43
CA SER A 316 -13.50 12.13 24.20
C SER A 316 -12.58 11.91 23.01
N ARG A 317 -11.27 12.09 23.18
CA ARG A 317 -10.27 11.81 22.13
C ARG A 317 -10.20 10.34 21.78
N LEU A 318 -10.06 9.47 22.78
CA LEU A 318 -9.97 8.02 22.62
C LEU A 318 -11.17 7.48 21.84
N LEU A 319 -12.39 7.81 22.26
CA LEU A 319 -13.61 7.31 21.63
C LEU A 319 -13.83 7.90 20.23
N THR A 320 -13.40 9.13 19.99
CA THR A 320 -13.57 9.76 18.67
C THR A 320 -12.60 9.21 17.64
N LEU A 321 -11.35 8.95 18.05
CA LEU A 321 -10.27 8.57 17.13
C LEU A 321 -10.03 7.06 17.04
N CYS A 322 -10.43 6.28 18.05
CA CYS A 322 -10.05 4.85 18.16
C CYS A 322 -11.24 3.89 18.15
N ALA A 323 -12.48 4.39 18.11
CA ALA A 323 -13.67 3.55 18.10
C ALA A 323 -14.54 3.86 16.88
N ASP A 324 -15.02 2.80 16.22
CA ASP A 324 -16.05 2.94 15.21
C ASP A 324 -17.36 3.46 15.82
N GLY A 325 -18.27 3.91 14.96
CA GLY A 325 -19.51 4.54 15.42
C GLY A 325 -20.41 3.64 16.27
N ASN A 326 -20.35 2.31 16.11
CA ASN A 326 -21.17 1.38 16.89
C ASN A 326 -20.54 1.14 18.26
N VAL A 327 -19.24 0.82 18.30
CA VAL A 327 -18.48 0.62 19.54
C VAL A 327 -18.52 1.89 20.38
N ARG A 328 -18.31 3.07 19.78
CA ARG A 328 -18.38 4.34 20.49
C ARG A 328 -19.72 4.53 21.19
N ARG A 329 -20.84 4.36 20.47
CA ARG A 329 -22.19 4.49 21.04
C ARG A 329 -22.44 3.50 22.18
N GLU A 330 -21.91 2.29 22.06
CA GLU A 330 -22.01 1.30 23.13
C GLU A 330 -21.27 1.75 24.39
N VAL A 331 -20.04 2.28 24.23
CA VAL A 331 -19.23 2.77 25.36
C VAL A 331 -19.82 4.04 25.97
N GLU A 332 -20.31 4.98 25.16
CA GLU A 332 -20.97 6.21 25.62
C GLU A 332 -22.14 5.94 26.56
N ASN A 333 -22.87 4.81 26.39
CA ASN A 333 -23.98 4.45 27.27
C ASN A 333 -23.58 4.16 28.72
N PHE A 334 -22.31 3.82 28.98
CA PHE A 334 -21.85 3.48 30.33
C PHE A 334 -20.59 4.24 30.76
N LEU A 335 -20.00 5.07 29.92
CA LEU A 335 -18.70 5.71 30.15
C LEU A 335 -18.66 6.44 31.50
N ILE A 336 -19.65 7.30 31.77
CA ILE A 336 -19.67 8.16 32.96
C ILE A 336 -19.82 7.33 34.23
N ASP A 337 -20.80 6.41 34.25
CA ASP A 337 -21.02 5.52 35.41
C ASP A 337 -19.81 4.64 35.66
N PHE A 338 -19.24 4.06 34.62
CA PHE A 338 -18.06 3.22 34.72
C PHE A 338 -16.83 4.01 35.19
N TYR A 339 -16.65 5.24 34.72
CA TYR A 339 -15.59 6.13 35.20
C TYR A 339 -15.76 6.43 36.69
N LEU A 340 -16.95 6.87 37.12
CA LEU A 340 -17.23 7.19 38.52
C LEU A 340 -17.07 5.98 39.44
N GLU A 341 -17.53 4.80 39.02
CA GLU A 341 -17.36 3.55 39.78
C GLU A 341 -15.90 3.18 39.96
N ASN A 342 -15.08 3.24 38.90
CA ASN A 342 -13.66 2.91 38.99
C ASN A 342 -12.88 4.00 39.74
N LEU A 343 -13.24 5.28 39.58
CA LEU A 343 -12.65 6.40 40.30
C LEU A 343 -12.91 6.27 41.81
N THR A 344 -14.13 5.92 42.20
CA THR A 344 -14.50 5.67 43.60
C THR A 344 -13.60 4.59 44.18
N LYS A 345 -13.48 3.44 43.50
CA LYS A 345 -12.64 2.31 43.92
C LYS A 345 -11.17 2.69 44.07
N GLU A 346 -10.63 3.47 43.14
CA GLU A 346 -9.22 3.87 43.16
C GLU A 346 -8.91 4.95 44.23
N LEU A 347 -9.92 5.72 44.66
CA LEU A 347 -9.81 6.71 45.75
C LEU A 347 -10.13 6.13 47.14
N GLU A 348 -10.66 4.91 47.24
CA GLU A 348 -10.88 4.24 48.52
C GLU A 348 -9.57 4.17 49.32
N GLY A 349 -9.63 4.61 50.59
CA GLY A 349 -8.46 4.63 51.48
C GLY A 349 -7.49 5.79 51.29
N THR A 350 -7.67 6.65 50.28
CA THR A 350 -6.83 7.86 50.07
C THR A 350 -7.28 9.07 50.91
N GLY A 351 -8.51 9.06 51.41
CA GLY A 351 -9.12 10.20 52.11
C GLY A 351 -9.71 11.28 51.18
N VAL A 352 -9.54 11.14 49.87
CA VAL A 352 -10.13 12.05 48.87
C VAL A 352 -11.49 11.54 48.41
N GLN A 353 -12.50 12.42 48.45
CA GLN A 353 -13.83 12.14 47.91
C GLN A 353 -13.86 12.39 46.40
N VAL A 354 -14.73 11.66 45.69
CA VAL A 354 -14.95 11.88 44.25
C VAL A 354 -15.50 13.31 44.05
N PRO A 355 -14.78 14.19 43.32
CA PRO A 355 -15.13 15.60 43.25
C PRO A 355 -16.07 15.93 42.07
N TYR A 356 -16.77 14.94 41.52
CA TYR A 356 -17.50 15.06 40.25
C TYR A 356 -18.95 14.61 40.37
N SER A 357 -19.85 15.29 39.64
CA SER A 357 -21.21 14.80 39.38
C SER A 357 -21.31 14.25 37.96
N ALA A 358 -22.18 13.26 37.75
CA ALA A 358 -22.36 12.63 36.45
C ALA A 358 -22.80 13.64 35.37
N GLU A 359 -23.65 14.60 35.74
CA GLU A 359 -24.16 15.63 34.82
C GLU A 359 -23.04 16.53 34.31
N LYS A 360 -22.17 17.01 35.21
CA LYS A 360 -21.04 17.88 34.84
C LYS A 360 -19.99 17.13 34.01
N LEU A 361 -19.77 15.84 34.30
CA LEU A 361 -18.88 15.01 33.48
C LEU A 361 -19.44 14.78 32.07
N GLN A 362 -20.75 14.52 31.95
CA GLN A 362 -21.39 14.40 30.64
C GLN A 362 -21.26 15.70 29.85
N GLU A 363 -21.50 16.85 30.48
CA GLU A 363 -21.36 18.15 29.82
C GLU A 363 -19.90 18.41 29.36
N ALA A 364 -18.90 18.04 30.19
CA ALA A 364 -17.50 18.13 29.80
C ALA A 364 -17.15 17.22 28.60
N TYR A 365 -17.64 15.97 28.62
CA TYR A 365 -17.48 15.03 27.51
C TYR A 365 -18.08 15.58 26.21
N ASP A 366 -19.30 16.11 26.27
CA ASP A 366 -20.02 16.63 25.11
C ASP A 366 -19.31 17.84 24.49
N ILE A 367 -18.78 18.75 25.31
CA ILE A 367 -17.99 19.90 24.82
C ILE A 367 -16.74 19.41 24.09
N MET A 368 -15.98 18.50 24.70
CA MET A 368 -14.72 18.02 24.12
C MET A 368 -14.96 17.15 22.88
N PHE A 369 -16.04 16.37 22.86
CA PHE A 369 -16.43 15.56 21.71
C PHE A 369 -16.60 16.40 20.43
N ILE A 370 -17.12 17.63 20.54
CA ILE A 370 -17.25 18.54 19.38
C ILE A 370 -15.88 18.88 18.80
N VAL A 371 -14.90 19.15 19.65
CA VAL A 371 -13.54 19.52 19.25
C VAL A 371 -12.80 18.31 18.67
N GLU A 372 -12.90 17.15 19.31
CA GLU A 372 -12.24 15.93 18.81
C GLU A 372 -12.88 15.40 17.53
N ALA A 373 -14.19 15.61 17.33
CA ALA A 373 -14.83 15.34 16.05
C ALA A 373 -14.29 16.24 14.94
N ALA A 374 -13.90 17.48 15.25
CA ALA A 374 -13.21 18.37 14.32
C ALA A 374 -11.80 17.84 14.00
N HIS A 375 -11.09 17.35 15.02
CA HIS A 375 -9.75 16.78 14.86
C HIS A 375 -9.71 15.56 13.96
N ALA A 376 -10.69 14.66 14.09
CA ALA A 376 -10.84 13.51 13.21
C ALA A 376 -10.91 13.92 11.71
N LEU A 377 -11.49 15.09 11.40
CA LEU A 377 -11.57 15.59 10.02
C LEU A 377 -10.20 15.89 9.43
N TYR A 378 -9.30 16.56 10.16
CA TYR A 378 -7.99 16.90 9.64
C TYR A 378 -6.98 15.76 9.72
N LEU A 379 -7.07 14.88 10.73
CA LEU A 379 -6.23 13.67 10.82
C LEU A 379 -6.40 12.81 9.56
N SER A 380 -7.61 12.73 9.00
CA SER A 380 -7.86 12.04 7.73
C SER A 380 -7.08 12.62 6.54
N ILE A 381 -6.59 13.85 6.64
CA ILE A 381 -5.81 14.56 5.61
C ILE A 381 -4.33 14.56 5.91
N LEU A 382 -3.89 14.82 7.14
CA LEU A 382 -2.47 14.77 7.52
C LEU A 382 -1.88 13.37 7.32
N VAL A 383 -2.72 12.35 7.50
CA VAL A 383 -2.33 10.95 7.40
C VAL A 383 -2.50 10.41 5.95
N LYS A 384 -2.90 11.28 4.98
CA LYS A 384 -2.83 10.96 3.54
C LYS A 384 -1.42 10.53 3.16
N GLY A 385 -1.30 9.47 2.38
CA GLY A 385 0.02 8.95 2.02
C GLY A 385 0.59 7.93 2.99
N THR A 386 -0.09 7.62 4.10
CA THR A 386 0.37 6.61 5.07
C THR A 386 -0.52 5.39 5.16
N SER A 387 -1.72 5.42 4.56
CA SER A 387 -2.48 4.20 4.32
C SER A 387 -1.63 3.25 3.46
N PRO A 388 -1.69 1.93 3.71
CA PRO A 388 -1.04 0.95 2.85
C PRO A 388 -1.42 1.15 1.37
N GLU A 389 -2.64 1.64 1.08
CA GLU A 389 -3.11 1.97 -0.26
C GLU A 389 -2.35 3.14 -0.91
N ASP A 390 -2.12 4.24 -0.21
CA ASP A 390 -1.41 5.40 -0.78
C ASP A 390 0.10 5.16 -0.90
N GLN A 391 0.71 4.44 0.07
CA GLN A 391 2.11 4.01 -0.03
C GLN A 391 2.31 2.97 -1.14
N ARG A 392 1.34 2.06 -1.33
CA ARG A 392 1.27 1.17 -2.49
C ARG A 392 1.16 1.98 -3.78
N PHE A 393 0.34 3.02 -3.85
CA PHE A 393 0.16 3.83 -5.06
C PHE A 393 1.45 4.55 -5.51
N LYS A 394 2.23 5.10 -4.56
CA LYS A 394 3.55 5.71 -4.85
C LYS A 394 4.60 4.67 -5.28
N ARG A 395 4.71 3.52 -4.61
CA ARG A 395 5.68 2.45 -4.98
C ARG A 395 5.31 1.75 -6.29
N LEU A 396 4.01 1.56 -6.58
CA LEU A 396 3.52 1.06 -7.86
C LEU A 396 3.92 1.97 -9.02
N ASN A 397 3.77 3.29 -8.87
CA ASN A 397 4.13 4.22 -9.93
C ASN A 397 5.63 4.20 -10.24
N THR A 398 6.50 4.02 -9.25
CA THR A 398 7.95 3.91 -9.49
C THR A 398 8.35 2.58 -10.13
N GLY A 399 7.75 1.46 -9.71
CA GLY A 399 7.98 0.14 -10.32
C GLY A 399 7.43 0.03 -11.75
N ILE A 400 6.22 0.54 -11.98
CA ILE A 400 5.56 0.59 -13.31
C ILE A 400 6.32 1.53 -14.26
N LEU A 401 6.84 2.65 -13.75
CA LEU A 401 7.70 3.56 -14.51
C LEU A 401 8.98 2.85 -14.97
N VAL A 402 9.65 2.12 -14.08
CA VAL A 402 10.86 1.34 -14.44
C VAL A 402 10.53 0.23 -15.43
N ILE A 403 9.38 -0.43 -15.33
CA ILE A 403 9.01 -1.58 -16.17
C ILE A 403 8.48 -1.14 -17.55
N ALA A 404 7.65 -0.10 -17.64
CA ALA A 404 7.17 0.44 -18.92
C ALA A 404 8.30 1.08 -19.72
N ILE A 405 9.25 1.74 -19.02
CA ILE A 405 10.54 2.16 -19.59
C ILE A 405 11.31 0.92 -20.02
N SER A 406 11.44 -0.12 -19.19
CA SER A 406 12.22 -1.33 -19.54
C SER A 406 11.70 -2.06 -20.78
N ILE A 407 10.38 -2.23 -20.95
CA ILE A 407 9.82 -2.94 -22.10
C ILE A 407 9.97 -2.10 -23.39
N GLY A 408 9.69 -0.80 -23.34
CA GLY A 408 9.91 0.10 -24.48
C GLY A 408 11.40 0.23 -24.88
N PHE A 409 12.28 0.34 -23.87
CA PHE A 409 13.73 0.45 -24.06
C PHE A 409 14.34 -0.87 -24.55
N VAL A 410 13.87 -2.02 -24.09
CA VAL A 410 14.27 -3.35 -24.59
C VAL A 410 13.91 -3.53 -26.06
N TYR A 411 12.71 -3.12 -26.47
CA TYR A 411 12.27 -3.20 -27.87
C TYR A 411 13.11 -2.32 -28.80
N VAL A 412 13.42 -1.08 -28.39
CA VAL A 412 14.24 -0.15 -29.18
C VAL A 412 15.71 -0.57 -29.19
N ALA A 413 16.27 -1.00 -28.06
CA ALA A 413 17.69 -1.35 -27.92
C ALA A 413 18.08 -2.66 -28.64
N LEU A 414 17.20 -3.66 -28.70
CA LEU A 414 17.55 -4.96 -29.30
C LEU A 414 17.23 -5.08 -30.80
N PHE A 415 16.18 -4.42 -31.27
CA PHE A 415 15.60 -4.72 -32.58
C PHE A 415 15.69 -3.56 -33.59
N THR A 416 16.29 -2.43 -33.21
CA THR A 416 16.53 -1.29 -34.11
C THR A 416 18.03 -0.96 -34.26
N LYS A 417 18.44 -0.27 -35.34
CA LYS A 417 19.78 0.34 -35.45
C LYS A 417 19.93 1.57 -34.52
N TYR A 418 18.85 1.97 -33.86
CA TYR A 418 18.70 3.20 -33.10
C TYR A 418 18.95 3.01 -31.60
N TRP A 419 19.75 2.02 -31.20
CA TRP A 419 20.20 1.85 -29.82
C TRP A 419 20.87 3.12 -29.26
N TRP A 420 21.44 3.96 -30.13
CA TRP A 420 22.00 5.26 -29.79
C TRP A 420 20.95 6.30 -29.37
N LEU A 421 19.66 6.15 -29.69
CA LEU A 421 18.58 7.00 -29.15
C LEU A 421 18.32 6.72 -27.66
N VAL A 422 18.47 5.45 -27.26
CA VAL A 422 18.44 5.06 -25.84
C VAL A 422 19.66 5.63 -25.12
N ALA A 423 20.84 5.56 -25.74
CA ALA A 423 22.04 6.18 -25.21
C ALA A 423 21.93 7.72 -25.14
N LEU A 424 21.30 8.37 -26.14
CA LEU A 424 21.00 9.81 -26.13
C LEU A 424 19.99 10.21 -25.07
N TYR A 425 18.94 9.40 -24.83
CA TYR A 425 17.99 9.66 -23.75
C TYR A 425 18.63 9.50 -22.37
N ILE A 426 19.47 8.48 -22.19
CA ILE A 426 20.23 8.28 -20.94
C ILE A 426 21.25 9.41 -20.78
N ALA A 427 21.98 9.78 -21.83
CA ALA A 427 22.90 10.91 -21.83
C ALA A 427 22.17 12.23 -21.56
N TRP A 428 20.97 12.42 -22.14
CA TRP A 428 20.10 13.55 -21.86
C TRP A 428 19.62 13.54 -20.41
N ARG A 429 19.22 12.40 -19.82
CA ARG A 429 18.84 12.29 -18.40
C ARG A 429 19.99 12.50 -17.44
N VAL A 430 21.20 12.08 -17.81
CA VAL A 430 22.44 12.31 -17.04
C VAL A 430 22.88 13.77 -17.14
N TYR A 431 22.78 14.37 -18.33
CA TYR A 431 22.96 15.80 -18.55
C TYR A 431 21.90 16.61 -17.79
N ASP A 432 20.65 16.14 -17.78
CA ASP A 432 19.49 16.78 -17.15
C ASP A 432 19.49 16.67 -15.62
N ARG A 433 20.25 15.72 -15.07
CA ARG A 433 20.53 15.64 -13.63
C ARG A 433 21.27 16.87 -13.10
N LYS A 434 21.99 17.61 -13.97
CA LYS A 434 22.55 18.92 -13.62
C LYS A 434 21.50 20.05 -13.67
N SER A 435 20.47 19.94 -14.52
CA SER A 435 19.37 20.92 -14.63
C SER A 435 18.35 20.84 -13.50
N GLN A 436 18.29 19.73 -12.75
CA GLN A 436 17.34 19.59 -11.63
C GLN A 436 17.55 20.61 -10.49
N TYR A 437 18.72 21.27 -10.45
CA TYR A 437 19.02 22.35 -9.50
C TYR A 437 18.76 23.76 -10.04
N GLU A 438 18.47 23.89 -11.33
CA GLU A 438 18.22 25.16 -12.03
C GLU A 438 16.98 25.01 -12.94
N GLY A 439 15.79 24.89 -12.34
CA GLY A 439 14.48 25.07 -13.02
C GLY A 439 14.39 24.66 -14.50
N ALA A 440 14.48 23.36 -14.81
CA ALA A 440 14.57 22.83 -16.17
C ALA A 440 13.25 22.81 -16.99
N TYR A 441 12.58 23.95 -17.13
CA TYR A 441 11.51 24.13 -18.15
C TYR A 441 11.70 25.39 -19.01
N GLY A 442 12.92 25.95 -19.07
CA GLY A 442 13.18 27.26 -19.68
C GLY A 442 12.72 27.42 -21.14
N ASP A 443 13.15 26.56 -22.06
CA ASP A 443 13.10 26.95 -23.49
C ASP A 443 12.20 26.09 -24.40
N ASN A 444 11.68 24.96 -23.93
CA ASN A 444 10.93 24.00 -24.76
C ASN A 444 9.57 23.55 -24.17
N TRP A 445 9.05 24.25 -23.16
CA TRP A 445 7.74 23.95 -22.55
C TRP A 445 6.59 23.95 -23.58
N TRP A 446 6.73 24.72 -24.65
CA TRP A 446 5.77 24.80 -25.74
C TRP A 446 5.59 23.46 -26.48
N LEU A 447 6.61 22.60 -26.55
CA LEU A 447 6.46 21.24 -27.13
C LEU A 447 5.55 20.34 -26.28
N VAL A 448 5.66 20.47 -24.96
CA VAL A 448 4.78 19.76 -24.01
C VAL A 448 3.36 20.31 -24.11
N ALA A 449 3.21 21.64 -24.17
CA ALA A 449 1.91 22.29 -24.37
C ALA A 449 1.25 21.88 -25.69
N LEU A 450 2.01 21.84 -26.80
CA LEU A 450 1.54 21.38 -28.10
C LEU A 450 1.13 19.90 -28.06
N TYR A 451 1.88 19.04 -27.38
CA TYR A 451 1.48 17.63 -27.23
C TYR A 451 0.23 17.48 -26.36
N ILE A 452 0.08 18.26 -25.29
CA ILE A 452 -1.15 18.27 -24.48
C ILE A 452 -2.34 18.75 -25.32
N ALA A 453 -2.18 19.82 -26.10
CA ALA A 453 -3.21 20.31 -27.01
C ALA A 453 -3.59 19.24 -28.05
N TRP A 454 -2.60 18.58 -28.66
CA TRP A 454 -2.81 17.43 -29.54
C TRP A 454 -3.55 16.29 -28.83
N ARG A 455 -3.16 15.95 -27.60
CA ARG A 455 -3.80 14.89 -26.81
C ARG A 455 -5.25 15.21 -26.47
N VAL A 456 -5.57 16.47 -26.19
CA VAL A 456 -6.95 16.91 -25.93
C VAL A 456 -7.77 16.84 -27.22
N TYR A 457 -7.19 17.27 -28.35
CA TYR A 457 -7.82 17.18 -29.67
C TYR A 457 -8.06 15.73 -30.10
N ASP A 458 -7.05 14.88 -30.01
CA ASP A 458 -7.04 13.49 -30.48
C ASP A 458 -7.48 12.47 -29.40
N ARG A 459 -8.06 12.91 -28.28
CA ARG A 459 -8.35 12.08 -27.10
C ARG A 459 -9.14 10.79 -27.37
N ASN A 460 -9.91 10.75 -28.45
CA ASN A 460 -10.81 9.64 -28.76
C ASN A 460 -10.23 8.59 -29.71
N SER A 461 -9.06 8.80 -30.33
CA SER A 461 -8.59 7.93 -31.43
C SER A 461 -8.41 6.46 -31.04
N GLN A 462 -8.08 6.17 -29.78
CA GLN A 462 -8.04 4.80 -29.24
C GLN A 462 -9.41 4.08 -29.21
N TYR A 463 -10.50 4.83 -29.19
CA TYR A 463 -11.89 4.35 -29.22
C TYR A 463 -12.52 4.48 -30.61
N GLU A 464 -11.83 5.11 -31.56
CA GLU A 464 -12.35 5.46 -32.89
C GLU A 464 -11.52 4.81 -34.02
N GLY A 465 -10.92 3.66 -33.74
CA GLY A 465 -10.24 2.82 -34.74
C GLY A 465 -8.75 3.07 -34.93
N GLY A 466 -8.14 3.91 -34.09
CA GLY A 466 -6.71 4.24 -34.15
C GLY A 466 -6.35 5.01 -35.42
N TYR A 467 -5.06 4.95 -35.79
CA TYR A 467 -4.59 5.63 -37.00
C TYR A 467 -4.78 4.74 -38.24
N GLY A 468 -4.74 5.36 -39.42
CA GLY A 468 -5.04 4.70 -40.70
C GLY A 468 -4.10 3.54 -41.05
N ASP A 469 -4.53 2.68 -41.98
CA ASP A 469 -3.85 1.41 -42.30
C ASP A 469 -2.50 1.55 -43.01
N ASN A 470 -2.23 2.69 -43.63
CA ASN A 470 -1.04 2.92 -44.48
C ASN A 470 0.19 3.43 -43.71
N TRP A 471 0.25 3.20 -42.40
CA TRP A 471 1.38 3.70 -41.62
C TRP A 471 2.65 2.86 -41.82
N TYR A 472 3.76 3.54 -42.09
CA TYR A 472 5.06 2.97 -42.43
C TYR A 472 5.52 1.87 -41.46
N LEU A 473 5.27 2.02 -40.16
CA LEU A 473 5.69 1.05 -39.15
C LEU A 473 4.99 -0.31 -39.29
N ARG A 474 3.73 -0.36 -39.77
CA ARG A 474 2.97 -1.61 -39.93
C ARG A 474 3.43 -2.40 -41.15
N THR A 475 3.79 -1.70 -42.22
CA THR A 475 4.20 -2.28 -43.51
C THR A 475 5.70 -2.53 -43.62
N HIS A 476 6.51 -2.10 -42.64
CA HIS A 476 7.97 -2.29 -42.65
C HIS A 476 8.41 -3.73 -42.33
N LYS A 477 8.13 -4.64 -43.26
CA LYS A 477 8.35 -6.08 -43.14
C LYS A 477 9.76 -6.45 -42.62
N LYS A 478 10.82 -5.85 -43.19
CA LYS A 478 12.21 -6.11 -42.79
C LYS A 478 12.52 -5.79 -41.32
N PHE A 479 11.78 -4.85 -40.73
CA PHE A 479 11.96 -4.49 -39.32
C PHE A 479 11.37 -5.59 -38.42
N TRP A 480 10.18 -6.05 -38.75
CA TRP A 480 9.47 -7.07 -37.97
C TRP A 480 9.90 -8.50 -38.28
N GLU A 481 10.53 -8.77 -39.43
CA GLU A 481 11.09 -10.09 -39.77
C GLU A 481 12.17 -10.52 -38.79
N LYS A 482 12.95 -9.58 -38.24
CA LYS A 482 13.94 -9.87 -37.20
C LYS A 482 13.28 -10.31 -35.88
N PHE A 483 12.10 -9.79 -35.58
CA PHE A 483 11.34 -10.15 -34.40
C PHE A 483 10.62 -11.49 -34.57
N SER A 484 9.95 -11.72 -35.71
CA SER A 484 9.29 -12.99 -35.98
C SER A 484 10.28 -14.15 -36.12
N SER A 485 11.45 -13.93 -36.73
CA SER A 485 12.51 -14.94 -36.83
C SER A 485 13.18 -15.27 -35.50
N TYR A 486 13.05 -14.42 -34.48
CA TYR A 486 13.56 -14.71 -33.14
C TYR A 486 12.75 -15.80 -32.43
N PHE A 487 11.42 -15.82 -32.62
CA PHE A 487 10.48 -16.83 -32.08
C PHE A 487 9.99 -17.83 -33.14
N PRO A 488 10.77 -18.05 -34.21
CA PRO A 488 10.30 -18.60 -35.49
C PRO A 488 8.77 -18.58 -35.74
N MET A 489 8.15 -17.39 -35.71
CA MET A 489 6.68 -17.25 -35.74
C MET A 489 6.10 -17.65 -37.10
N LYS A 490 5.03 -18.46 -37.09
CA LYS A 490 4.28 -18.84 -38.30
C LYS A 490 2.78 -18.70 -38.09
N LEU A 491 2.10 -18.15 -39.09
CA LEU A 491 0.65 -18.04 -39.14
C LEU A 491 0.08 -19.06 -40.14
N TYR A 492 -0.87 -19.87 -39.71
CA TYR A 492 -1.53 -20.88 -40.51
C TYR A 492 -3.01 -20.54 -40.66
N LYS A 493 -3.50 -20.66 -41.89
CA LYS A 493 -4.88 -20.41 -42.25
C LYS A 493 -5.59 -21.75 -42.48
N THR A 494 -6.76 -21.96 -41.87
CA THR A 494 -7.59 -23.15 -42.14
C THR A 494 -8.59 -22.93 -43.27
N CYS A 495 -9.07 -21.70 -43.47
CA CYS A 495 -10.02 -21.36 -44.54
C CYS A 495 -9.92 -19.88 -44.95
N ASP A 496 -10.49 -19.54 -46.11
CA ASP A 496 -10.67 -18.15 -46.53
C ASP A 496 -11.62 -17.38 -45.60
N LEU A 497 -11.30 -16.11 -45.36
CA LEU A 497 -12.22 -15.15 -44.75
C LEU A 497 -12.71 -14.24 -45.86
N SER A 498 -14.02 -14.21 -46.09
CA SER A 498 -14.64 -13.33 -47.08
C SER A 498 -14.49 -11.86 -46.68
N PRO A 499 -14.02 -10.98 -47.59
CA PRO A 499 -14.01 -9.53 -47.35
C PRO A 499 -15.40 -8.90 -47.22
N GLU A 500 -16.48 -9.62 -47.52
CA GLU A 500 -17.86 -9.13 -47.38
C GLU A 500 -18.38 -9.13 -45.94
N ASN A 501 -17.64 -9.79 -45.04
CA ASN A 501 -18.01 -9.94 -43.64
C ASN A 501 -17.01 -9.20 -42.73
N ASN A 502 -17.50 -8.84 -41.55
CA ASN A 502 -16.67 -8.34 -40.46
C ASN A 502 -16.49 -9.45 -39.42
N TYR A 503 -15.38 -9.43 -38.69
CA TYR A 503 -14.95 -10.51 -37.82
C TYR A 503 -14.55 -9.98 -36.44
N ILE A 504 -14.90 -10.74 -35.40
CA ILE A 504 -14.21 -10.68 -34.11
C ILE A 504 -13.35 -11.94 -33.99
N ILE A 505 -12.04 -11.75 -33.92
CA ILE A 505 -11.07 -12.82 -33.77
C ILE A 505 -10.74 -12.95 -32.29
N GLY A 506 -11.04 -14.10 -31.69
CA GLY A 506 -10.64 -14.39 -30.31
C GLY A 506 -9.30 -15.12 -30.29
N CYS A 507 -8.32 -14.51 -29.66
CA CYS A 507 -6.92 -14.94 -29.61
C CYS A 507 -6.65 -15.72 -28.31
N HIS A 508 -6.12 -16.95 -28.42
CA HIS A 508 -5.92 -17.88 -27.30
C HIS A 508 -4.61 -18.68 -27.42
N PRO A 509 -3.86 -18.94 -26.33
CA PRO A 509 -3.95 -18.33 -25.01
C PRO A 509 -3.33 -16.92 -24.98
N HIS A 510 -3.57 -16.12 -23.93
CA HIS A 510 -2.94 -14.80 -23.80
C HIS A 510 -1.41 -14.87 -23.72
N GLY A 511 -0.86 -15.85 -22.98
CA GLY A 511 0.54 -15.86 -22.59
C GLY A 511 0.90 -14.64 -21.72
N LEU A 512 2.19 -14.39 -21.46
CA LEU A 512 2.57 -13.26 -20.60
C LEU A 512 2.30 -11.88 -21.27
N ILE A 513 2.57 -11.77 -22.58
CA ILE A 513 2.56 -10.48 -23.30
C ILE A 513 1.88 -10.51 -24.67
N ALA A 514 1.20 -11.60 -25.06
CA ALA A 514 0.43 -11.68 -26.30
C ALA A 514 1.24 -11.28 -27.57
N SER A 515 2.51 -11.71 -27.63
CA SER A 515 3.48 -11.29 -28.66
C SER A 515 3.10 -11.76 -30.06
N SER A 516 2.58 -12.98 -30.22
CA SER A 516 2.23 -13.49 -31.55
C SER A 516 1.09 -12.71 -32.19
N TYR A 517 0.02 -12.40 -31.46
CA TYR A 517 -1.14 -11.69 -32.00
C TYR A 517 -0.77 -10.29 -32.48
N PHE A 518 0.10 -9.59 -31.74
CA PHE A 518 0.66 -8.32 -32.19
C PHE A 518 1.42 -8.48 -33.51
N ILE A 519 2.31 -9.46 -33.62
CA ILE A 519 3.08 -9.66 -34.87
C ILE A 519 2.19 -10.09 -36.03
N HIS A 520 1.18 -10.93 -35.79
CA HIS A 520 0.28 -11.42 -36.82
C HIS A 520 -0.70 -10.35 -37.32
N MET A 521 -1.29 -9.58 -36.40
CA MET A 521 -2.39 -8.67 -36.73
C MET A 521 -1.94 -7.22 -36.90
N CYS A 522 -0.87 -6.79 -36.24
CA CYS A 522 -0.40 -5.40 -36.29
C CYS A 522 0.80 -5.20 -37.23
N THR A 523 1.33 -6.26 -37.86
CA THR A 523 2.50 -6.17 -38.75
C THR A 523 2.38 -7.10 -39.95
N GLU A 524 3.13 -6.81 -41.02
CA GLU A 524 3.19 -7.69 -42.21
C GLU A 524 4.26 -8.79 -42.12
N SER A 525 4.88 -9.00 -40.95
CA SER A 525 6.01 -9.93 -40.78
C SER A 525 5.68 -11.38 -41.13
N THR A 526 4.46 -11.81 -40.83
CA THR A 526 3.98 -13.18 -41.06
C THR A 526 3.07 -13.31 -42.29
N GLY A 527 2.95 -12.23 -43.07
CA GLY A 527 2.21 -12.22 -44.34
C GLY A 527 0.70 -12.26 -44.19
N TRP A 528 0.14 -11.54 -43.20
CA TRP A 528 -1.31 -11.46 -42.98
C TRP A 528 -2.06 -11.08 -44.26
N SER A 529 -1.67 -9.99 -44.91
CA SER A 529 -2.31 -9.49 -46.14
C SER A 529 -2.30 -10.51 -47.29
N LYS A 530 -1.29 -11.39 -47.33
CA LYS A 530 -1.20 -12.47 -48.32
C LYS A 530 -2.13 -13.64 -47.98
N LEU A 531 -2.26 -13.97 -46.69
CA LEU A 531 -3.13 -15.07 -46.24
C LEU A 531 -4.61 -14.67 -46.23
N PHE A 532 -4.92 -13.43 -45.87
CA PHE A 532 -6.28 -12.89 -45.77
C PHE A 532 -6.36 -11.58 -46.58
N PRO A 533 -6.43 -11.68 -47.93
CA PRO A 533 -6.47 -10.49 -48.78
C PRO A 533 -7.71 -9.65 -48.48
N ASN A 534 -7.53 -8.33 -48.45
CA ASN A 534 -8.58 -7.34 -48.16
C ASN A 534 -9.23 -7.45 -46.77
N ILE A 535 -8.60 -8.16 -45.82
CA ILE A 535 -9.02 -8.17 -44.41
C ILE A 535 -8.13 -7.24 -43.58
N GLN A 536 -8.71 -6.13 -43.13
CA GLN A 536 -8.06 -5.13 -42.29
C GLN A 536 -8.18 -5.50 -40.82
N THR A 537 -7.06 -5.54 -40.11
CA THR A 537 -7.02 -5.92 -38.69
C THR A 537 -6.92 -4.73 -37.75
N ARG A 538 -7.52 -4.87 -36.56
CA ARG A 538 -7.21 -4.07 -35.36
C ARG A 538 -7.05 -5.02 -34.18
N LEU A 539 -6.06 -4.78 -33.32
CA LEU A 539 -5.85 -5.59 -32.11
C LEU A 539 -6.23 -4.78 -30.87
N CYS A 540 -7.05 -5.36 -30.00
CA CYS A 540 -7.46 -4.73 -28.76
C CYS A 540 -6.40 -4.87 -27.66
N THR A 541 -6.20 -3.80 -26.89
CA THR A 541 -5.37 -3.79 -25.69
C THR A 541 -5.98 -2.92 -24.58
N LEU A 542 -5.40 -2.96 -23.39
CA LEU A 542 -5.87 -2.24 -22.21
C LEU A 542 -5.70 -0.71 -22.37
N ASP A 543 -6.63 0.06 -21.81
CA ASP A 543 -6.63 1.54 -21.91
C ASP A 543 -5.37 2.18 -21.31
N CYS A 544 -4.80 1.57 -20.28
CA CYS A 544 -3.57 2.04 -19.64
C CYS A 544 -2.37 2.10 -20.59
N MET A 545 -2.38 1.29 -21.67
CA MET A 545 -1.31 1.29 -22.68
C MET A 545 -1.24 2.60 -23.48
N PHE A 546 -2.33 3.37 -23.52
CA PHE A 546 -2.45 4.63 -24.25
C PHE A 546 -2.28 5.88 -23.35
N TRP A 547 -2.00 5.72 -22.06
CA TRP A 547 -1.81 6.86 -21.16
C TRP A 547 -0.49 7.58 -21.38
N TRP A 548 0.54 6.85 -21.85
CA TRP A 548 1.90 7.36 -22.01
C TRP A 548 2.08 8.14 -23.31
N PRO A 549 2.63 9.38 -23.24
CA PRO A 549 2.97 10.17 -24.42
C PRO A 549 3.86 9.41 -25.40
N LEU A 550 3.69 9.64 -26.70
CA LEU A 550 4.43 9.00 -27.82
C LEU A 550 4.21 7.49 -27.98
N ARG A 551 4.18 6.71 -26.89
CA ARG A 551 3.83 5.29 -26.92
C ARG A 551 2.39 5.10 -27.40
N ARG A 552 1.46 5.94 -26.92
CA ARG A 552 0.09 6.01 -27.45
C ARG A 552 0.10 6.11 -28.97
N GLU A 553 0.85 7.08 -29.51
CA GLU A 553 0.94 7.34 -30.94
C GLU A 553 1.46 6.12 -31.69
N GLN A 554 2.52 5.49 -31.18
CA GLN A 554 3.07 4.25 -31.74
C GLN A 554 2.03 3.13 -31.79
N LEU A 555 1.29 2.90 -30.70
CA LEU A 555 0.28 1.83 -30.63
C LEU A 555 -0.87 2.08 -31.61
N LEU A 556 -1.39 3.32 -31.67
CA LEU A 556 -2.45 3.70 -32.59
C LEU A 556 -2.00 3.60 -34.05
N SER A 557 -0.77 4.03 -34.34
CA SER A 557 -0.09 3.87 -35.64
C SER A 557 0.07 2.42 -36.08
N MET A 558 0.13 1.48 -35.15
CA MET A 558 0.28 0.06 -35.43
C MET A 558 -1.05 -0.69 -35.53
N GLY A 559 -2.18 0.01 -35.35
CA GLY A 559 -3.51 -0.57 -35.39
C GLY A 559 -3.95 -1.22 -34.08
N LEU A 560 -3.36 -0.82 -32.94
CA LEU A 560 -3.90 -1.16 -31.64
C LEU A 560 -4.98 -0.17 -31.21
N ILE A 561 -6.03 -0.69 -30.60
CA ILE A 561 -7.18 0.08 -30.11
C ILE A 561 -7.57 -0.38 -28.70
N SER A 562 -8.38 0.42 -28.02
CA SER A 562 -8.97 0.03 -26.72
C SER A 562 -9.81 -1.24 -26.84
N VAL A 563 -9.73 -2.12 -25.84
CA VAL A 563 -10.59 -3.31 -25.69
C VAL A 563 -12.02 -2.97 -25.22
N SER A 564 -12.30 -1.71 -24.90
CA SER A 564 -13.64 -1.29 -24.48
C SER A 564 -14.70 -1.60 -25.53
N ALA A 565 -15.92 -1.93 -25.07
CA ALA A 565 -17.06 -2.20 -25.96
C ALA A 565 -17.31 -1.03 -26.92
N LYS A 566 -17.13 0.22 -26.47
CA LYS A 566 -17.26 1.43 -27.30
C LYS A 566 -16.36 1.38 -28.54
N SER A 567 -15.09 0.99 -28.36
CA SER A 567 -14.10 0.92 -29.44
C SER A 567 -14.41 -0.19 -30.43
N ILE A 568 -14.74 -1.38 -29.94
CA ILE A 568 -15.08 -2.54 -30.76
C ILE A 568 -16.37 -2.26 -31.55
N GLU A 569 -17.41 -1.75 -30.88
CA GLU A 569 -18.66 -1.37 -31.55
C GLU A 569 -18.42 -0.26 -32.58
N TYR A 570 -17.56 0.72 -32.31
CA TYR A 570 -17.24 1.76 -33.29
C TYR A 570 -16.67 1.16 -34.58
N MET A 571 -15.73 0.22 -34.46
CA MET A 571 -15.16 -0.48 -35.62
C MET A 571 -16.24 -1.28 -36.38
N LEU A 572 -17.11 -1.98 -35.66
CA LEU A 572 -18.13 -2.83 -36.28
C LEU A 572 -19.40 -2.07 -36.72
N LYS A 573 -19.56 -0.80 -36.33
CA LYS A 573 -20.63 0.10 -36.81
C LYS A 573 -20.35 0.66 -38.20
N LYS A 574 -19.07 0.77 -38.60
CA LYS A 574 -18.71 1.26 -39.93
C LYS A 574 -19.37 0.38 -41.00
N GLN A 575 -19.93 1.00 -42.04
CA GLN A 575 -20.47 0.27 -43.20
C GLN A 575 -19.37 -0.48 -43.99
N GLN A 576 -18.10 -0.21 -43.66
CA GLN A 576 -16.94 -0.88 -44.23
C GLN A 576 -16.96 -2.38 -43.89
N LYS A 577 -16.73 -3.19 -44.93
CA LYS A 577 -16.59 -4.65 -44.85
C LYS A 577 -15.12 -5.05 -44.82
N GLY A 578 -14.83 -6.29 -44.43
CA GLY A 578 -13.47 -6.83 -44.37
C GLY A 578 -12.70 -6.40 -43.12
N LEU A 579 -13.40 -6.01 -42.05
CA LEU A 579 -12.76 -5.64 -40.78
C LEU A 579 -12.63 -6.85 -39.86
N ALA A 580 -11.48 -7.03 -39.23
CA ALA A 580 -11.21 -8.07 -38.25
C ALA A 580 -10.65 -7.47 -36.93
N VAL A 581 -11.43 -7.53 -35.86
CA VAL A 581 -11.03 -7.04 -34.54
C VAL A 581 -10.54 -8.20 -33.68
N GLY A 582 -9.25 -8.21 -33.35
CA GLY A 582 -8.61 -9.21 -32.49
C GLY A 582 -8.77 -8.88 -31.02
N ILE A 583 -9.21 -9.85 -30.22
CA ILE A 583 -9.39 -9.73 -28.77
C ILE A 583 -8.71 -10.92 -28.12
N VAL A 584 -7.81 -10.66 -27.18
CA VAL A 584 -7.25 -11.71 -26.32
C VAL A 584 -8.24 -11.93 -25.18
N ILE A 585 -9.04 -13.00 -25.24
CA ILE A 585 -10.31 -13.09 -24.50
C ILE A 585 -10.10 -13.26 -23.00
N GLY A 586 -9.17 -14.12 -22.58
CA GLY A 586 -8.91 -14.30 -21.15
C GLY A 586 -8.18 -13.14 -20.48
N GLY A 587 -7.60 -12.23 -21.27
CA GLY A 587 -7.04 -10.97 -20.78
C GLY A 587 -6.00 -11.17 -19.67
N ALA A 588 -6.09 -10.35 -18.63
CA ALA A 588 -5.14 -10.36 -17.51
C ALA A 588 -5.16 -11.67 -16.69
N GLU A 589 -6.30 -12.36 -16.63
CA GLU A 589 -6.47 -13.59 -15.83
C GLU A 589 -5.64 -14.73 -16.43
N GLU A 590 -5.74 -14.94 -17.75
CA GLU A 590 -4.85 -15.88 -18.47
C GLU A 590 -3.38 -15.45 -18.47
N ALA A 591 -3.09 -14.14 -18.42
CA ALA A 591 -1.71 -13.67 -18.39
C ALA A 591 -1.00 -13.98 -17.07
N LEU A 592 -1.74 -13.94 -15.96
CA LEU A 592 -1.26 -14.22 -14.60
C LEU A 592 -0.98 -15.71 -14.33
N ASP A 593 -1.65 -16.61 -15.06
CA ASP A 593 -1.52 -18.07 -14.94
C ASP A 593 -0.85 -18.72 -16.17
N ALA A 594 -0.19 -17.90 -17.02
CA ALA A 594 0.48 -18.40 -18.21
C ALA A 594 1.80 -19.12 -17.87
N HIS A 595 1.72 -20.44 -17.71
CA HIS A 595 2.88 -21.32 -17.49
C HIS A 595 3.26 -22.11 -18.76
N PRO A 596 4.56 -22.42 -18.95
CA PRO A 596 5.00 -23.27 -20.05
C PRO A 596 4.26 -24.61 -20.10
N ASN A 597 3.88 -25.03 -21.30
CA ASN A 597 3.10 -26.25 -21.57
C ASN A 597 1.73 -26.33 -20.86
N LYS A 598 1.19 -25.22 -20.33
CA LYS A 598 -0.21 -25.13 -19.90
C LYS A 598 -1.05 -24.39 -20.93
N TYR A 599 -2.27 -24.88 -21.15
CA TYR A 599 -3.28 -24.29 -22.03
C TYR A 599 -4.59 -24.17 -21.25
N ASP A 600 -4.56 -23.27 -20.28
CA ASP A 600 -5.68 -22.98 -19.39
C ASP A 600 -6.30 -21.67 -19.88
N LEU A 601 -7.54 -21.73 -20.39
CA LEU A 601 -8.23 -20.58 -21.00
C LEU A 601 -9.40 -20.12 -20.14
N THR A 602 -9.44 -18.82 -19.83
CA THR A 602 -10.57 -18.18 -19.15
C THR A 602 -11.60 -17.77 -20.20
N LEU A 603 -12.54 -18.67 -20.52
CA LEU A 603 -13.44 -18.51 -21.66
C LEU A 603 -14.92 -18.77 -21.35
N LEU A 604 -15.25 -19.69 -20.43
CA LEU A 604 -16.62 -20.16 -20.20
C LEU A 604 -17.55 -19.03 -19.75
N ASN A 605 -17.04 -18.11 -18.95
CA ASN A 605 -17.81 -16.97 -18.44
C ASN A 605 -17.66 -15.69 -19.29
N ARG A 606 -16.79 -15.68 -20.30
CA ARG A 606 -16.47 -14.49 -21.11
C ARG A 606 -17.40 -14.34 -22.32
N LYS A 607 -18.66 -13.96 -22.11
CA LYS A 607 -19.68 -13.90 -23.19
C LYS A 607 -19.85 -12.53 -23.87
N GLY A 608 -19.13 -11.51 -23.39
CA GLY A 608 -19.28 -10.11 -23.86
C GLY A 608 -18.97 -9.92 -25.35
N PHE A 609 -17.93 -10.59 -25.87
CA PHE A 609 -17.55 -10.48 -27.28
C PHE A 609 -18.60 -11.10 -28.22
N VAL A 610 -19.26 -12.19 -27.79
CA VAL A 610 -20.36 -12.84 -28.53
C VAL A 610 -21.57 -11.91 -28.61
N LYS A 611 -21.90 -11.24 -27.50
CA LYS A 611 -22.96 -10.24 -27.47
C LYS A 611 -22.71 -9.09 -28.46
N ILE A 612 -21.47 -8.60 -28.54
CA ILE A 612 -21.08 -7.55 -29.50
C ILE A 612 -21.15 -8.08 -30.94
N ALA A 613 -20.65 -9.29 -31.19
CA ALA A 613 -20.72 -9.95 -32.50
C ALA A 613 -22.17 -10.05 -33.00
N LEU A 614 -23.10 -10.50 -32.15
CA LEU A 614 -24.53 -10.60 -32.46
C LEU A 614 -25.15 -9.25 -32.80
N ARG A 615 -24.85 -8.20 -32.02
CA ARG A 615 -25.38 -6.85 -32.27
C ARG A 615 -24.97 -6.25 -33.62
N HIS A 616 -23.77 -6.62 -34.09
CA HIS A 616 -23.19 -6.04 -35.30
C HIS A 616 -23.17 -6.99 -36.50
N GLY A 617 -23.53 -8.26 -36.32
CA GLY A 617 -23.44 -9.29 -37.37
C GLY A 617 -21.99 -9.62 -37.75
N ALA A 618 -21.06 -9.48 -36.80
CA ALA A 618 -19.65 -9.83 -37.01
C ALA A 618 -19.46 -11.33 -36.73
N HIS A 619 -18.84 -12.06 -37.66
CA HIS A 619 -18.56 -13.49 -37.49
C HIS A 619 -17.46 -13.70 -36.45
N LEU A 620 -17.57 -14.76 -35.65
CA LEU A 620 -16.55 -15.09 -34.65
C LEU A 620 -15.51 -16.01 -35.26
N VAL A 621 -14.22 -15.76 -35.01
CA VAL A 621 -13.14 -16.62 -35.49
C VAL A 621 -12.21 -16.96 -34.33
N PRO A 622 -12.04 -18.24 -33.96
CA PRO A 622 -11.02 -18.63 -32.99
C PRO A 622 -9.63 -18.59 -33.64
N MET A 623 -8.65 -18.04 -32.91
CA MET A 623 -7.24 -18.06 -33.28
C MET A 623 -6.45 -18.66 -32.12
N PHE A 624 -5.67 -19.71 -32.38
CA PHE A 624 -4.96 -20.46 -31.35
C PHE A 624 -3.44 -20.43 -31.58
N SER A 625 -2.66 -20.03 -30.58
CA SER A 625 -1.19 -19.91 -30.63
C SER A 625 -0.50 -20.98 -29.79
N PHE A 626 0.22 -21.87 -30.46
CA PHE A 626 1.07 -22.89 -29.83
C PHE A 626 2.46 -22.31 -29.58
N GLY A 627 2.91 -22.31 -28.31
CA GLY A 627 4.21 -21.78 -27.90
C GLY A 627 4.16 -20.39 -27.25
N GLU A 628 2.99 -19.75 -27.23
CA GLU A 628 2.80 -18.41 -26.62
C GLU A 628 3.04 -18.40 -25.11
N THR A 629 2.75 -19.50 -24.40
CA THR A 629 2.99 -19.64 -22.96
C THR A 629 4.42 -20.05 -22.61
N ASP A 630 5.21 -20.48 -23.60
CA ASP A 630 6.55 -21.05 -23.38
C ASP A 630 7.69 -20.01 -23.48
N ILE A 631 7.37 -18.76 -23.84
CA ILE A 631 8.37 -17.71 -24.06
C ILE A 631 8.91 -17.09 -22.76
N TYR A 632 8.29 -17.39 -21.63
CA TYR A 632 8.74 -16.98 -20.29
C TYR A 632 8.48 -18.09 -19.29
N ASN A 633 9.33 -18.20 -18.26
CA ASN A 633 9.01 -18.96 -17.07
C ASN A 633 8.40 -17.99 -16.06
N GLN A 634 7.13 -18.18 -15.74
CA GLN A 634 6.54 -17.55 -14.57
C GLN A 634 6.96 -18.35 -13.33
N LEU A 635 7.33 -17.65 -12.26
CA LEU A 635 7.45 -18.31 -10.96
C LEU A 635 6.09 -18.91 -10.61
N GLU A 636 6.08 -20.10 -10.00
CA GLU A 636 4.84 -20.75 -9.59
C GLU A 636 4.04 -19.80 -8.71
N ASN A 637 2.92 -19.39 -9.28
CA ASN A 637 1.95 -18.55 -8.66
C ASN A 637 1.01 -19.52 -7.94
N SER A 638 1.14 -19.68 -6.62
CA SER A 638 0.15 -20.38 -5.78
C SER A 638 -1.17 -19.60 -5.70
N GLN A 639 -1.59 -18.94 -6.79
CA GLN A 639 -2.23 -17.64 -6.75
C GLN A 639 -3.71 -17.61 -6.36
N GLU A 640 -4.49 -18.69 -6.35
CA GLU A 640 -5.82 -18.57 -5.71
C GLU A 640 -5.69 -18.57 -4.18
N GLU A 641 -5.12 -19.61 -3.59
CA GLU A 641 -4.94 -19.67 -2.13
C GLU A 641 -3.90 -18.67 -1.62
N ALA A 642 -2.89 -18.30 -2.40
CA ALA A 642 -1.87 -17.34 -1.96
C ALA A 642 -2.31 -15.88 -2.15
N LEU A 643 -3.09 -15.53 -3.19
CA LEU A 643 -3.65 -14.18 -3.31
C LEU A 643 -4.81 -13.94 -2.32
N ASP A 644 -5.54 -15.00 -1.93
CA ASP A 644 -6.56 -14.98 -0.86
C ASP A 644 -6.03 -15.37 0.53
N ALA A 645 -4.76 -15.78 0.64
CA ALA A 645 -4.10 -16.03 1.92
C ALA A 645 -3.81 -14.69 2.56
N HIS A 646 -4.61 -14.36 3.56
CA HIS A 646 -4.33 -13.25 4.45
C HIS A 646 -3.99 -13.81 5.82
N PRO A 647 -3.17 -13.09 6.60
CA PRO A 647 -3.09 -13.36 8.02
C PRO A 647 -4.51 -13.42 8.60
N ASN A 648 -4.81 -14.49 9.33
CA ASN A 648 -6.13 -14.75 9.92
C ASN A 648 -7.31 -15.07 8.97
N LYS A 649 -7.06 -15.40 7.69
CA LYS A 649 -8.10 -15.91 6.75
C LYS A 649 -7.69 -17.26 6.15
N TYR A 650 -8.48 -18.30 6.44
CA TYR A 650 -8.23 -19.69 6.03
C TYR A 650 -9.27 -20.19 5.02
N ASP A 651 -9.19 -19.72 3.77
CA ASP A 651 -10.08 -20.17 2.69
C ASP A 651 -9.49 -21.40 1.98
N LEU A 652 -10.00 -22.59 2.33
CA LEU A 652 -9.61 -23.86 1.72
C LEU A 652 -10.49 -24.18 0.50
N THR A 653 -9.91 -24.22 -0.71
CA THR A 653 -10.65 -24.54 -1.95
C THR A 653 -10.76 -26.05 -2.26
N LEU A 654 -10.66 -26.90 -1.24
CA LEU A 654 -10.71 -28.37 -1.37
C LEU A 654 -12.06 -28.90 -1.90
N LEU A 655 -13.17 -28.21 -1.60
CA LEU A 655 -14.52 -28.67 -1.97
C LEU A 655 -14.72 -28.82 -3.50
N ASN A 656 -14.01 -27.99 -4.27
CA ASN A 656 -14.11 -27.93 -5.73
C ASN A 656 -12.96 -28.68 -6.45
N ARG A 657 -11.91 -29.10 -5.74
CA ARG A 657 -10.71 -29.74 -6.32
C ARG A 657 -10.59 -31.22 -5.93
N LYS A 658 -11.46 -32.06 -6.48
CA LYS A 658 -11.51 -33.52 -6.19
C LYS A 658 -10.49 -34.38 -6.96
N GLY A 659 -9.51 -33.76 -7.62
CA GLY A 659 -8.54 -34.44 -8.48
C GLY A 659 -7.66 -35.44 -7.72
N PHE A 660 -7.11 -35.03 -6.59
CA PHE A 660 -6.26 -35.87 -5.75
C PHE A 660 -7.03 -37.07 -5.16
N VAL A 661 -8.32 -36.89 -4.84
CA VAL A 661 -9.22 -37.97 -4.40
C VAL A 661 -9.41 -39.01 -5.49
N LYS A 662 -9.62 -38.58 -6.74
CA LYS A 662 -9.74 -39.48 -7.89
C LYS A 662 -8.45 -40.26 -8.16
N ILE A 663 -7.29 -39.66 -7.93
CA ILE A 663 -5.97 -40.32 -8.09
C ILE A 663 -5.76 -41.34 -6.98
N ALA A 664 -6.04 -41.00 -5.72
CA ALA A 664 -5.91 -41.93 -4.60
C ALA A 664 -6.82 -43.16 -4.75
N LEU A 665 -8.07 -42.95 -5.20
CA LEU A 665 -8.99 -44.05 -5.52
C LEU A 665 -8.49 -44.95 -6.65
N ARG A 666 -7.87 -44.39 -7.70
CA ARG A 666 -7.32 -45.18 -8.82
C ARG A 666 -6.14 -46.05 -8.42
N HIS A 667 -5.35 -45.62 -7.45
CA HIS A 667 -4.11 -46.30 -7.04
C HIS A 667 -4.21 -47.01 -5.69
N GLY A 668 -5.40 -47.06 -5.08
CA GLY A 668 -5.62 -47.70 -3.77
C GLY A 668 -4.86 -47.01 -2.62
N ALA A 669 -4.54 -45.73 -2.75
CA ALA A 669 -3.82 -44.97 -1.74
C ALA A 669 -4.78 -44.40 -0.70
N HIS A 670 -4.38 -44.44 0.57
CA HIS A 670 -5.12 -43.80 1.65
C HIS A 670 -4.90 -42.28 1.60
N LEU A 671 -5.98 -41.51 1.70
CA LEU A 671 -5.92 -40.06 1.84
C LEU A 671 -5.77 -39.72 3.32
N VAL A 672 -4.67 -39.05 3.67
CA VAL A 672 -4.42 -38.56 5.02
C VAL A 672 -4.50 -37.03 4.99
N PRO A 673 -5.52 -36.40 5.62
CA PRO A 673 -5.60 -34.95 5.67
C PRO A 673 -4.54 -34.41 6.63
N MET A 674 -3.78 -33.42 6.17
CA MET A 674 -2.80 -32.68 6.95
C MET A 674 -3.05 -31.19 6.73
N PHE A 675 -3.05 -30.41 7.81
CA PHE A 675 -3.24 -28.97 7.78
C PHE A 675 -2.13 -28.31 8.61
N SER A 676 -1.37 -27.38 8.00
CA SER A 676 -0.29 -26.64 8.66
C SER A 676 -0.83 -25.25 9.06
N PHE A 677 -0.80 -24.94 10.35
CA PHE A 677 -1.25 -23.64 10.88
C PHE A 677 -0.07 -22.66 10.89
N GLY A 678 -0.27 -21.44 10.39
CA GLY A 678 0.73 -20.36 10.39
C GLY A 678 1.45 -20.11 9.06
N GLU A 679 1.27 -20.96 8.04
CA GLU A 679 1.92 -20.80 6.73
C GLU A 679 1.48 -19.51 6.00
N THR A 680 0.23 -19.09 6.19
CA THR A 680 -0.35 -17.85 5.63
C THR A 680 0.13 -16.58 6.34
N ASP A 681 0.77 -16.72 7.52
CA ASP A 681 1.21 -15.60 8.35
C ASP A 681 2.71 -15.26 8.12
N ILE A 682 3.40 -16.05 7.29
CA ILE A 682 4.85 -15.91 7.03
C ILE A 682 5.15 -14.68 6.16
N TYR A 683 4.24 -14.30 5.25
CA TYR A 683 4.44 -13.17 4.33
C TYR A 683 3.14 -12.37 4.10
N ASN A 684 3.22 -11.03 4.19
CA ASN A 684 2.11 -10.15 3.81
C ASN A 684 2.05 -9.96 2.28
N GLN A 685 0.91 -10.29 1.65
CA GLN A 685 0.71 -10.10 0.20
C GLN A 685 0.13 -8.72 -0.21
N LEU A 686 0.35 -8.35 -1.47
CA LEU A 686 -0.11 -7.10 -2.11
C LEU A 686 -1.58 -7.23 -2.60
N GLU A 687 -2.56 -6.80 -1.82
CA GLU A 687 -4.01 -6.95 -2.11
C GLU A 687 -4.56 -6.13 -3.29
N ASN A 688 -3.77 -5.31 -3.99
CA ASN A 688 -4.28 -4.42 -5.05
C ASN A 688 -3.76 -4.71 -6.46
N SER A 689 -3.56 -5.99 -6.81
CA SER A 689 -3.38 -6.42 -8.20
C SER A 689 -4.65 -6.23 -9.05
N GLN A 690 -5.83 -6.14 -8.42
CA GLN A 690 -7.14 -6.02 -9.10
C GLN A 690 -7.50 -4.59 -9.54
N ALA A 691 -7.08 -3.53 -8.82
CA ALA A 691 -7.52 -2.14 -9.09
C ALA A 691 -7.01 -1.53 -10.40
N ILE A 692 -5.97 -2.10 -11.03
CA ILE A 692 -5.38 -1.64 -12.30
C ILE A 692 -5.73 -2.58 -13.46
N GLY A 693 -6.42 -3.69 -13.17
CA GLY A 693 -6.81 -4.69 -14.16
C GLY A 693 -5.64 -5.43 -14.81
N PHE A 694 -4.40 -5.27 -14.31
CA PHE A 694 -3.21 -5.99 -14.79
C PHE A 694 -2.02 -5.86 -13.80
N CYS A 695 -1.59 -6.98 -13.22
CA CYS A 695 -0.30 -7.12 -12.53
C CYS A 695 0.61 -7.96 -13.43
N VAL A 696 1.87 -7.55 -13.68
CA VAL A 696 2.81 -8.39 -14.43
C VAL A 696 3.34 -9.44 -13.47
N PRO A 697 3.06 -10.74 -13.66
CA PRO A 697 3.56 -11.76 -12.77
C PRO A 697 5.09 -11.81 -12.85
N PRO A 698 5.78 -12.08 -11.72
CA PRO A 698 7.23 -12.19 -11.71
C PRO A 698 7.66 -13.35 -12.61
N ALA A 699 8.20 -13.00 -13.78
CA ALA A 699 8.59 -13.92 -14.83
C ALA A 699 10.03 -13.65 -15.26
N TYR A 700 10.75 -14.72 -15.58
CA TYR A 700 12.10 -14.64 -16.11
C TYR A 700 12.20 -15.41 -17.43
N GLY A 701 13.10 -14.93 -18.27
CA GLY A 701 13.56 -15.63 -19.46
C GLY A 701 15.09 -15.68 -19.47
N ARG A 702 15.71 -15.25 -20.56
CA ARG A 702 17.16 -15.26 -20.75
C ARG A 702 17.81 -13.89 -20.51
N GLY A 703 19.09 -13.88 -20.18
CA GLY A 703 19.94 -12.69 -20.14
C GLY A 703 20.55 -12.31 -21.50
N ILE A 704 21.16 -11.12 -21.59
CA ILE A 704 21.92 -10.66 -22.77
C ILE A 704 23.28 -11.35 -22.83
N ILE A 705 23.98 -11.45 -21.69
CA ILE A 705 25.36 -11.95 -21.59
C ILE A 705 25.39 -13.41 -21.12
N PHE A 706 24.61 -13.74 -20.07
CA PHE A 706 24.45 -15.11 -19.57
C PHE A 706 23.08 -15.66 -19.98
N ARG A 707 23.06 -16.77 -20.73
CA ARG A 707 21.83 -17.34 -21.33
C ARG A 707 20.86 -17.98 -20.32
N GLY A 708 21.21 -18.05 -19.03
CA GLY A 708 20.45 -18.79 -18.02
C GLY A 708 19.31 -18.03 -17.33
N PHE A 709 19.42 -16.71 -17.14
CA PHE A 709 18.42 -15.93 -16.38
C PHE A 709 18.44 -14.45 -16.79
N GLY A 710 17.27 -13.84 -17.00
CA GLY A 710 17.12 -12.42 -17.33
C GLY A 710 15.72 -12.04 -17.80
N TRP A 711 15.55 -10.81 -18.28
CA TRP A 711 14.23 -10.24 -18.62
C TRP A 711 13.75 -10.52 -20.06
N PHE A 712 14.58 -11.17 -20.88
CA PHE A 712 14.29 -11.37 -22.30
C PHE A 712 13.57 -12.69 -22.55
N PRO A 713 12.61 -12.75 -23.49
CA PRO A 713 11.85 -13.97 -23.72
C PRO A 713 12.72 -15.08 -24.31
N TYR A 714 12.41 -16.33 -24.01
CA TYR A 714 13.06 -17.51 -24.61
C TYR A 714 12.79 -17.58 -26.12
N ARG A 715 13.76 -18.09 -26.87
CA ARG A 715 13.61 -18.37 -28.30
C ARG A 715 12.85 -19.68 -28.48
N ARG A 716 11.52 -19.63 -28.43
CA ARG A 716 10.63 -20.75 -28.70
C ARG A 716 9.87 -20.52 -30.00
N PRO A 717 9.65 -21.57 -30.82
CA PRO A 717 8.76 -21.47 -31.98
C PRO A 717 7.33 -21.14 -31.55
N ILE A 718 6.72 -20.13 -32.17
CA ILE A 718 5.30 -19.82 -31.97
C ILE A 718 4.53 -20.09 -33.28
N ASN A 719 3.53 -20.97 -33.21
CA ASN A 719 2.72 -21.36 -34.36
C ASN A 719 1.26 -21.02 -34.10
N THR A 720 0.73 -20.05 -34.84
CA THR A 720 -0.65 -19.58 -34.66
C THR A 720 -1.55 -20.07 -35.77
N VAL A 721 -2.67 -20.70 -35.43
CA VAL A 721 -3.67 -21.21 -36.37
C VAL A 721 -4.94 -20.37 -36.29
N VAL A 722 -5.41 -19.87 -37.43
CA VAL A 722 -6.70 -19.18 -37.55
C VAL A 722 -7.75 -20.19 -37.97
N GLY A 723 -8.77 -20.38 -37.13
CA GLY A 723 -9.86 -21.33 -37.34
C GLY A 723 -10.94 -20.83 -38.30
N LYS A 724 -12.04 -21.59 -38.38
CA LYS A 724 -13.17 -21.30 -39.28
C LYS A 724 -14.07 -20.21 -38.69
N PRO A 725 -14.69 -19.34 -39.51
CA PRO A 725 -15.64 -18.36 -39.02
C PRO A 725 -16.95 -19.03 -38.61
N ILE A 726 -17.47 -18.64 -37.45
CA ILE A 726 -18.83 -18.92 -37.00
C ILE A 726 -19.73 -17.81 -37.53
N PRO A 727 -20.66 -18.11 -38.44
CA PRO A 727 -21.59 -17.11 -38.96
C PRO A 727 -22.50 -16.60 -37.84
N VAL A 728 -22.66 -15.29 -37.79
CA VAL A 728 -23.50 -14.61 -36.81
C VAL A 728 -24.50 -13.73 -37.55
N VAL A 729 -25.79 -13.91 -37.22
CA VAL A 729 -26.88 -13.09 -37.77
C VAL A 729 -27.08 -11.87 -36.87
N LYS A 730 -27.11 -10.68 -37.50
CA LYS A 730 -27.26 -9.42 -36.78
C LYS A 730 -28.59 -9.37 -36.01
N THR A 731 -28.50 -9.23 -34.70
CA THR A 731 -29.63 -9.18 -33.77
C THR A 731 -29.42 -8.00 -32.83
N LEU A 732 -30.24 -6.95 -32.91
CA LEU A 732 -30.06 -5.71 -32.13
C LEU A 732 -30.13 -5.95 -30.61
N HIS A 733 -31.04 -6.83 -30.19
CA HIS A 733 -31.26 -7.20 -28.79
C HIS A 733 -31.15 -8.72 -28.64
N PRO A 734 -29.92 -9.28 -28.67
CA PRO A 734 -29.75 -10.73 -28.57
C PRO A 734 -30.19 -11.21 -27.20
N THR A 735 -30.98 -12.28 -27.18
CA THR A 735 -31.40 -12.95 -25.94
C THR A 735 -30.20 -13.70 -25.32
N GLN A 736 -30.25 -13.95 -24.01
CA GLN A 736 -29.18 -14.70 -23.33
C GLN A 736 -29.00 -16.10 -23.95
N LYS A 737 -30.10 -16.77 -24.31
CA LYS A 737 -30.08 -18.07 -25.00
C LYS A 737 -29.29 -18.03 -26.31
N GLN A 738 -29.51 -17.01 -27.15
CA GLN A 738 -28.77 -16.85 -28.41
C GLN A 738 -27.28 -16.58 -28.18
N ILE A 739 -26.94 -15.83 -27.12
CA ILE A 739 -25.55 -15.58 -26.72
C ILE A 739 -24.90 -16.91 -26.29
N ASP A 740 -25.58 -17.69 -25.46
CA ASP A 740 -25.09 -18.96 -24.95
C ASP A 740 -24.89 -19.99 -26.06
N GLU A 741 -25.83 -20.13 -27.00
CA GLU A 741 -25.74 -21.05 -28.14
C GLU A 741 -24.54 -20.75 -29.06
N ILE A 742 -24.28 -19.47 -29.34
CA ILE A 742 -23.14 -19.07 -30.17
C ILE A 742 -21.83 -19.20 -29.40
N HIS A 743 -21.83 -18.90 -28.09
CA HIS A 743 -20.66 -19.02 -27.23
C HIS A 743 -20.25 -20.49 -27.03
N GLU A 744 -21.21 -21.40 -26.88
CA GLU A 744 -20.96 -22.86 -26.80
C GLU A 744 -20.31 -23.37 -28.08
N LYS A 745 -20.86 -22.99 -29.26
CA LYS A 745 -20.24 -23.31 -30.57
C LYS A 745 -18.83 -22.74 -30.69
N TYR A 746 -18.59 -21.54 -30.17
CA TYR A 746 -17.26 -20.93 -30.15
C TYR A 746 -16.28 -21.74 -29.30
N CYS A 747 -16.67 -22.12 -28.08
CA CYS A 747 -15.85 -22.95 -27.19
C CYS A 747 -15.54 -24.31 -27.83
N GLN A 748 -16.53 -24.95 -28.45
CA GLN A 748 -16.34 -26.21 -29.16
C GLN A 748 -15.30 -26.07 -30.29
N GLN A 749 -15.38 -25.02 -31.10
CA GLN A 749 -14.41 -24.79 -32.17
C GLN A 749 -13.00 -24.48 -31.66
N VAL A 750 -12.85 -23.83 -30.50
CA VAL A 750 -11.53 -23.63 -29.87
C VAL A 750 -10.93 -24.99 -29.47
N VAL A 751 -11.73 -25.88 -28.88
CA VAL A 751 -11.29 -27.23 -28.50
C VAL A 751 -10.92 -28.07 -29.73
N GLU A 752 -11.76 -28.07 -30.76
CA GLU A 752 -11.49 -28.76 -32.02
C GLU A 752 -10.19 -28.25 -32.67
N LEU A 753 -10.02 -26.92 -32.75
CA LEU A 753 -8.83 -26.30 -33.32
C LEU A 753 -7.55 -26.70 -32.56
N PHE A 754 -7.62 -26.83 -31.24
CA PHE A 754 -6.51 -27.34 -30.43
C PHE A 754 -6.23 -28.81 -30.71
N GLU A 755 -7.23 -29.69 -30.60
CA GLU A 755 -7.06 -31.14 -30.71
C GLU A 755 -6.60 -31.58 -32.12
N GLU A 756 -7.06 -30.90 -33.17
CA GLU A 756 -6.61 -31.16 -34.55
C GLU A 756 -5.13 -30.82 -34.76
N ASN A 757 -4.59 -29.86 -34.01
CA ASN A 757 -3.26 -29.29 -34.25
C ASN A 757 -2.22 -29.63 -33.19
N ARG A 758 -2.61 -30.10 -32.01
CA ARG A 758 -1.70 -30.39 -30.88
C ARG A 758 -0.57 -31.35 -31.24
N ASN A 759 -0.85 -32.40 -32.03
CA ASN A 759 0.14 -33.38 -32.47
C ASN A 759 1.13 -32.76 -33.48
N LYS A 760 0.63 -31.90 -34.37
CA LYS A 760 1.43 -31.22 -35.40
C LYS A 760 2.46 -30.27 -34.80
N PHE A 761 2.13 -29.67 -33.66
CA PHE A 761 3.00 -28.71 -32.96
C PHE A 761 3.67 -29.28 -31.71
N ASN A 762 3.76 -30.61 -31.61
CA ASN A 762 4.48 -31.33 -30.56
C ASN A 762 4.03 -31.01 -29.13
N VAL A 763 2.74 -30.75 -28.93
CA VAL A 763 2.17 -30.65 -27.57
C VAL A 763 2.22 -32.04 -26.92
N PRO A 764 2.76 -32.18 -25.69
CA PRO A 764 2.81 -33.46 -24.98
C PRO A 764 1.43 -34.13 -24.85
N LYS A 765 1.40 -35.47 -24.79
CA LYS A 765 0.14 -36.25 -24.73
C LYS A 765 -0.63 -36.05 -23.42
N ASP A 766 0.08 -35.78 -22.35
CA ASP A 766 -0.42 -35.52 -20.99
C ASP A 766 -0.97 -34.11 -20.82
N VAL A 767 -0.51 -33.14 -21.63
CA VAL A 767 -1.03 -31.78 -21.66
C VAL A 767 -2.42 -31.76 -22.30
N LYS A 768 -3.37 -31.02 -21.72
CA LYS A 768 -4.73 -30.87 -22.23
C LYS A 768 -5.11 -29.40 -22.24
N LEU A 769 -6.03 -29.05 -23.14
CA LEU A 769 -6.72 -27.76 -23.09
C LEU A 769 -7.79 -27.81 -22.01
N ILE A 770 -7.79 -26.82 -21.12
CA ILE A 770 -8.80 -26.67 -20.07
C ILE A 770 -9.49 -25.31 -20.28
N LEU A 771 -10.82 -25.31 -20.27
CA LEU A 771 -11.62 -24.09 -20.32
C LEU A 771 -12.20 -23.83 -18.93
N TYR A 772 -12.01 -22.61 -18.43
CA TYR A 772 -12.51 -22.08 -17.15
C TYR A 772 -13.57 -21.00 -17.36
#